data_AF-A0A0L6XY22-F1
#
_entry.id   AF-A0A0L6XY22-F1
#
_cell.length_a   1.000
_cell.length_b   1.000
_cell.length_c   1.000
_cell.angle_alpha   90.00
_cell.angle_beta   90.00
_cell.angle_gamma   90.00
#
_symmetry.space_group_name_H-M   'P 1'
#
loop_
_entity.id
_entity.type
_entity.pdbx_description
1 polymer ?
#
loop_
_entity_poly.entity_id
_entity_poly.type
_entity_poly.pdbx_seq_one_letter_code
_entity_poly.pdbx_strand_id
1 'polypeptide(L)'
;MSILSIHGVRSYQGERPVEFDLSKYVTLIYGQNGSGKSTVSGYFYKHGRPDYSQCSLRPPLDMNYLVFNQEYVDDIFSQPSQPGIFTLNSENAEIKTEIDALEAESKVLFARRDALDVQKRDVEGMEESIKNGSAKQIYSSTAEIRKTDLWDLMSGTKQTDKLFQTILEHTEVEDTSTQELTEELHRLEASKGNPYALLEALPASPLNDNDIALLMQPLIPAGDSRLAAAINQLGNIDWVRNGQQWLSDDICPFCQTPIDARQLQQEITALFDTSWEAAMDQLRELQARYQFWHDKPEHMRQLIKTCPLVDQEHPVYLYLLELEQAYQRNKLHIDEKLTSPSASIAVEDLSALAGNVSVQIASINTIISEHNRKAENYQTERVRLKQRLLSHIRKLATDTIINHDEQLAELAEKLAKLTVSRDEITAQLDTLNAIIRGKSSLIVNTQETIERINHSLDSLGITGFRIAPYDDRDDYRLVREGENSDTPVFSSLSEGEKTLIAFLYFLETCTGRKSRDDNDQRKRLIVIDDPISSLSQNYVFEIASLIQHQVIRARIGEKVIILTHSLFFFQELLLSAERKKRAAGSCPPEWTLYRVSKSLHSSASLVSEKELLNDYQALWYVLRHAQKDDIASVVIPNTMRQILEYYFGFSGKSETLHRALETLASGPEGEPGFRIFARYLNRHSHQDARNISLHEGASVERYLTWFKKVFEAAKDEEHYTSMMEKTTQTT
;
A
#
# COMPACT_ATOMS: atom_id res chain seq x y z
N MET A 1 5.96 8.67 17.49
CA MET A 1 7.20 9.09 18.17
C MET A 1 7.39 10.59 17.95
N SER A 2 7.78 11.35 18.96
CA SER A 2 8.04 12.81 18.85
C SER A 2 9.54 13.04 18.77
N ILE A 3 10.08 13.33 17.58
CA ILE A 3 11.52 13.47 17.34
C ILE A 3 11.88 14.94 17.16
N LEU A 4 12.78 15.45 18.00
CA LEU A 4 13.41 16.76 17.85
C LEU A 4 14.70 16.62 17.05
N SER A 5 14.78 17.31 15.92
CA SER A 5 15.93 17.37 15.03
C SER A 5 16.61 18.74 15.15
N ILE A 6 17.88 18.77 15.55
CA ILE A 6 18.68 20.00 15.70
C ILE A 6 19.82 20.00 14.67
N HIS A 7 19.89 21.06 13.87
CA HIS A 7 20.89 21.22 12.82
C HIS A 7 21.18 22.68 12.51
N GLY A 8 22.43 23.01 12.16
CA GLY A 8 22.81 24.35 11.68
C GLY A 8 22.84 25.44 12.75
N VAL A 9 22.82 25.11 14.04
CA VAL A 9 22.70 26.09 15.15
C VAL A 9 23.82 25.92 16.17
N ARG A 10 24.50 27.02 16.52
CA ARG A 10 25.58 27.07 17.52
C ARG A 10 26.61 25.95 17.32
N SER A 11 26.66 24.96 18.22
CA SER A 11 27.62 23.84 18.19
C SER A 11 27.16 22.64 17.33
N TYR A 12 25.93 22.64 16.83
CA TYR A 12 25.35 21.59 15.97
C TYR A 12 25.54 21.92 14.49
N GLN A 13 26.80 22.00 14.04
CA GLN A 13 27.16 22.31 12.64
C GLN A 13 27.66 21.08 11.83
N GLY A 14 27.35 19.87 12.28
CA GLY A 14 27.72 18.65 11.57
C GLY A 14 26.91 18.45 10.28
N GLU A 15 27.39 17.57 9.39
CA GLU A 15 26.72 17.25 8.11
C GLU A 15 25.32 16.62 8.27
N ARG A 16 25.02 16.07 9.45
CA ARG A 16 23.74 15.42 9.76
C ARG A 16 23.07 16.06 10.97
N PRO A 17 21.73 16.16 10.98
CA PRO A 17 21.00 16.61 12.15
C PRO A 17 21.21 15.65 13.34
N VAL A 18 21.21 16.21 14.54
CA VAL A 18 21.20 15.43 15.78
C VAL A 18 19.77 15.28 16.25
N GLU A 19 19.34 14.04 16.49
CA GLU A 19 17.96 13.71 16.81
C GLU A 19 17.79 13.28 18.28
N PHE A 20 16.74 13.79 18.92
CA PHE A 20 16.31 13.42 20.27
C PHE A 20 14.88 12.88 20.23
N ASP A 21 14.66 11.67 20.74
CA ASP A 21 13.34 11.09 20.91
C ASP A 21 12.73 11.57 22.22
N LEU A 22 11.73 12.44 22.08
CA LEU A 22 10.95 13.04 23.16
C LEU A 22 9.61 12.32 23.34
N SER A 23 9.46 11.08 22.87
CA SER A 23 8.19 10.33 22.97
C SER A 23 7.80 9.99 24.39
N LYS A 24 8.79 9.75 25.27
CA LYS A 24 8.58 9.36 26.66
C LYS A 24 8.25 10.55 27.56
N TYR A 25 7.77 10.26 28.77
CA TYR A 25 7.37 11.26 29.76
C TYR A 25 8.56 12.14 30.20
N VAL A 26 9.70 11.54 30.55
CA VAL A 26 10.90 12.26 30.98
C VAL A 26 12.04 12.03 29.98
N THR A 27 12.68 13.10 29.53
CA THR A 27 13.95 13.03 28.77
C THR A 27 15.04 13.71 29.59
N LEU A 28 16.02 12.94 30.04
CA LEU A 28 17.15 13.44 30.82
C LEU A 28 18.42 13.45 29.95
N ILE A 29 19.02 14.63 29.78
CA ILE A 29 20.14 14.88 28.88
C ILE A 29 21.35 15.33 29.70
N TYR A 30 22.40 14.52 29.70
CA TYR A 30 23.68 14.83 30.34
C TYR A 30 24.73 15.25 29.31
N GLY A 31 25.59 16.21 29.65
CA GLY A 31 26.75 16.54 28.81
C GLY A 31 27.66 17.59 29.44
N GLN A 32 28.95 17.57 29.12
CA GLN A 32 29.91 18.52 29.68
C GLN A 32 29.57 19.98 29.34
N ASN A 33 30.16 20.93 30.07
CA ASN A 33 29.99 22.36 29.77
C ASN A 33 30.46 22.68 28.34
N GLY A 34 29.68 23.48 27.63
CA GLY A 34 29.92 23.79 26.22
C GLY A 34 29.56 22.68 25.21
N SER A 35 28.94 21.57 25.64
CA SER A 35 28.59 20.45 24.73
C SER A 35 27.38 20.71 23.83
N GLY A 36 26.60 21.77 24.05
CA GLY A 36 25.44 22.14 23.23
C GLY A 36 24.07 21.97 23.89
N LYS A 37 23.99 21.52 25.15
CA LYS A 37 22.73 21.34 25.91
C LYS A 37 21.79 22.56 25.82
N SER A 38 22.31 23.76 26.08
CA SER A 38 21.50 24.98 26.06
C SER A 38 20.99 25.38 24.67
N THR A 39 21.55 24.80 23.60
CA THR A 39 20.97 24.93 22.27
C THR A 39 19.66 24.14 22.17
N VAL A 40 19.56 22.98 22.83
CA VAL A 40 18.35 22.15 22.89
C VAL A 40 17.23 22.86 23.66
N SER A 41 17.53 23.40 24.85
CA SER A 41 16.55 24.16 25.64
C SER A 41 16.10 25.42 24.91
N GLY A 42 17.03 26.12 24.25
CA GLY A 42 16.77 27.34 23.48
C GLY A 42 15.81 27.16 22.29
N TYR A 43 15.68 25.95 21.72
CA TYR A 43 14.69 25.68 20.66
C TYR A 43 13.24 25.85 21.14
N PHE A 44 12.99 25.51 22.41
CA PHE A 44 11.68 25.62 23.04
C PHE A 44 11.41 27.03 23.60
N TYR A 45 12.47 27.78 23.93
CA TYR A 45 12.35 29.10 24.54
C TYR A 45 12.14 30.21 23.49
N LYS A 46 10.98 30.87 23.52
CA LYS A 46 10.50 31.77 22.45
C LYS A 46 10.55 31.07 21.07
N HIS A 47 9.83 29.96 20.95
CA HIS A 47 9.80 29.11 19.76
C HIS A 47 9.56 29.90 18.46
N GLY A 48 10.20 29.47 17.35
CA GLY A 48 10.09 30.10 16.04
C GLY A 48 11.19 31.13 15.69
N ARG A 49 12.32 31.14 16.41
CA ARG A 49 13.44 32.05 16.10
C ARG A 49 14.12 31.72 14.77
N PRO A 50 14.61 32.73 14.03
CA PRO A 50 15.35 32.53 12.77
C PRO A 50 16.56 31.63 12.92
N ASP A 51 17.27 31.73 14.04
CA ASP A 51 18.48 30.95 14.33
C ASP A 51 18.24 29.44 14.38
N TYR A 52 16.98 29.01 14.52
CA TYR A 52 16.55 27.61 14.59
C TYR A 52 15.83 27.14 13.32
N SER A 53 15.95 27.85 12.19
CA SER A 53 15.23 27.56 10.94
C SER A 53 15.51 26.18 10.35
N GLN A 54 16.65 25.57 10.68
CA GLN A 54 17.05 24.23 10.25
C GLN A 54 16.71 23.13 11.27
N CYS A 55 16.07 23.50 12.39
CA CYS A 55 15.60 22.56 13.41
C CYS A 55 14.11 22.25 13.22
N SER A 56 13.67 21.05 13.60
CA SER A 56 12.24 20.69 13.54
C SER A 56 11.84 19.66 14.59
N LEU A 57 10.56 19.67 14.97
CA LEU A 57 9.96 18.69 15.88
C LEU A 57 8.84 17.95 15.14
N ARG A 58 8.93 16.62 15.04
CA ARG A 58 8.00 15.79 14.24
C ARG A 58 7.37 14.66 15.08
N PRO A 59 6.04 14.58 15.19
CA PRO A 59 5.07 15.63 14.84
C PRO A 59 5.25 16.87 15.75
N PRO A 60 4.78 18.06 15.31
CA PRO A 60 4.74 19.23 16.17
C PRO A 60 3.97 18.93 17.46
N LEU A 61 4.47 19.40 18.60
CA LEU A 61 3.79 19.28 19.88
C LEU A 61 2.95 20.52 20.12
N ASP A 62 1.63 20.39 20.05
CA ASP A 62 0.69 21.44 20.45
C ASP A 62 0.60 21.52 21.99
N MET A 63 1.67 22.01 22.59
CA MET A 63 1.88 22.11 24.03
C MET A 63 2.34 23.51 24.40
N ASN A 64 2.06 23.93 25.64
CA ASN A 64 2.62 25.15 26.20
C ASN A 64 4.06 24.87 26.69
N TYR A 65 5.05 25.55 26.11
CA TYR A 65 6.46 25.35 26.42
C TYR A 65 6.90 26.24 27.59
N LEU A 66 7.19 25.61 28.74
CA LEU A 66 7.75 26.28 29.92
C LEU A 66 9.23 25.90 30.01
N VAL A 67 10.11 26.87 29.76
CA VAL A 67 11.56 26.63 29.71
C VAL A 67 12.28 27.44 30.77
N PHE A 68 13.02 26.76 31.62
CA PHE A 68 14.00 27.33 32.53
C PHE A 68 15.39 27.21 31.90
N ASN A 69 15.98 28.34 31.52
CA ASN A 69 17.36 28.46 31.03
C ASN A 69 17.90 29.85 31.38
N GLN A 70 19.16 30.14 31.07
CA GLN A 70 19.75 31.45 31.37
C GLN A 70 18.96 32.61 30.74
N GLU A 71 18.47 32.45 29.51
CA GLU A 71 17.67 33.49 28.84
C GLU A 71 16.35 33.78 29.58
N TYR A 72 15.72 32.77 30.19
CA TYR A 72 14.55 32.95 31.06
C TYR A 72 14.89 33.74 32.33
N VAL A 73 16.01 33.41 32.98
CA VAL A 73 16.47 34.13 34.18
C VAL A 73 16.71 35.60 33.83
N ASP A 74 17.41 35.87 32.74
CA ASP A 74 17.73 37.22 32.29
C ASP A 74 16.44 37.99 31.92
N ASP A 75 15.50 37.40 31.18
CA ASP A 75 14.26 38.06 30.76
C ASP A 75 13.35 38.47 31.95
N ILE A 76 13.26 37.62 32.98
CA ILE A 76 12.36 37.83 34.13
C ILE A 76 13.01 38.73 35.20
N PHE A 77 14.30 38.51 35.49
CA PHE A 77 14.96 39.15 36.63
C PHE A 77 15.84 40.35 36.25
N SER A 78 16.04 40.65 34.97
CA SER A 78 16.66 41.94 34.56
C SER A 78 15.71 43.14 34.74
N GLN A 79 14.41 42.90 34.94
CA GLN A 79 13.43 43.94 35.21
C GLN A 79 13.35 44.28 36.71
N PRO A 80 13.01 45.53 37.08
CA PRO A 80 12.91 45.94 38.48
C PRO A 80 11.75 45.26 39.23
N SER A 81 10.72 44.81 38.52
CA SER A 81 9.63 43.96 39.03
C SER A 81 9.52 42.68 38.21
N GLN A 82 9.06 41.61 38.86
CA GLN A 82 8.75 40.32 38.25
C GLN A 82 7.23 40.19 38.11
N PRO A 83 6.71 39.56 37.05
CA PRO A 83 5.27 39.34 36.91
C PRO A 83 4.67 38.55 38.08
N GLY A 84 3.42 38.84 38.44
CA GLY A 84 2.66 38.00 39.36
C GLY A 84 2.46 36.58 38.84
N ILE A 85 2.59 35.60 39.73
CA ILE A 85 2.20 34.21 39.48
C ILE A 85 0.91 33.95 40.24
N PHE A 86 -0.12 33.53 39.52
CA PHE A 86 -1.45 33.30 40.07
C PHE A 86 -1.61 31.80 40.42
N THR A 87 -1.58 31.46 41.72
CA THR A 87 -1.80 30.09 42.23
C THR A 87 -3.20 29.91 42.83
N LEU A 88 -3.75 28.69 42.72
CA LEU A 88 -5.05 28.32 43.29
C LEU A 88 -4.91 27.99 44.79
N ASN A 89 -5.66 28.64 45.69
CA ASN A 89 -5.62 28.37 47.14
C ASN A 89 -6.95 27.93 47.80
N SER A 90 -6.80 27.49 49.06
CA SER A 90 -7.64 26.70 49.98
C SER A 90 -8.72 27.45 50.77
N GLU A 91 -8.85 28.78 50.63
CA GLU A 91 -9.92 29.55 51.31
C GLU A 91 -11.34 29.23 50.79
N ASN A 92 -11.44 28.52 49.66
CA ASN A 92 -12.71 28.04 49.11
C ASN A 92 -12.78 26.51 49.12
N ALA A 93 -12.63 25.87 50.28
CA ALA A 93 -12.72 24.41 50.40
C ALA A 93 -14.00 23.86 49.74
N GLU A 94 -15.12 24.57 49.84
CA GLU A 94 -16.39 24.21 49.18
C GLU A 94 -16.32 24.32 47.64
N ILE A 95 -15.79 25.41 47.09
CA ILE A 95 -15.63 25.56 45.63
C ILE A 95 -14.60 24.56 45.09
N LYS A 96 -13.57 24.22 45.89
CA LYS A 96 -12.59 23.19 45.54
C LYS A 96 -13.23 21.80 45.54
N THR A 97 -14.07 21.46 46.52
CA THR A 97 -14.83 20.20 46.49
C THR A 97 -15.80 20.12 45.32
N GLU A 98 -16.41 21.24 44.91
CA GLU A 98 -17.25 21.28 43.71
C GLU A 98 -16.43 21.14 42.43
N ILE A 99 -15.26 21.78 42.33
CA ILE A 99 -14.34 21.62 41.19
C ILE A 99 -13.84 20.17 41.13
N ASP A 100 -13.40 19.59 42.25
CA ASP A 100 -12.93 18.20 42.31
C ASP A 100 -14.04 17.21 41.89
N ALA A 101 -15.30 17.47 42.28
CA ALA A 101 -16.45 16.68 41.84
C ALA A 101 -16.72 16.82 40.33
N LEU A 102 -16.67 18.04 39.80
CA LEU A 102 -16.81 18.32 38.36
C LEU A 102 -15.63 17.72 37.56
N GLU A 103 -14.40 17.76 38.07
CA GLU A 103 -13.25 17.12 37.44
C GLU A 103 -13.36 15.60 37.45
N ALA A 104 -13.91 15.01 38.52
CA ALA A 104 -14.20 13.58 38.57
C ALA A 104 -15.27 13.19 37.53
N GLU A 105 -16.34 13.97 37.40
CA GLU A 105 -17.37 13.79 36.37
C GLU A 105 -16.78 13.94 34.95
N SER A 106 -15.95 14.97 34.73
CA SER A 106 -15.23 15.20 33.48
C SER A 106 -14.35 13.99 33.11
N LYS A 107 -13.62 13.41 34.07
CA LYS A 107 -12.82 12.18 33.84
C LYS A 107 -13.68 11.00 33.41
N VAL A 108 -14.86 10.80 33.99
CA VAL A 108 -15.79 9.73 33.60
C VAL A 108 -16.30 9.96 32.17
N LEU A 109 -16.69 11.19 31.83
CA LEU A 109 -17.14 11.54 30.48
C LEU A 109 -16.02 11.43 29.44
N PHE A 110 -14.79 11.82 29.79
CA PHE A 110 -13.60 11.63 28.94
C PHE A 110 -13.35 10.15 28.66
N ALA A 111 -13.37 9.29 29.69
CA ALA A 111 -13.21 7.84 29.50
C ALA A 111 -14.31 7.25 28.61
N ARG A 112 -15.55 7.76 28.74
CA ARG A 112 -16.67 7.32 27.89
C ARG A 112 -16.53 7.79 26.44
N ARG A 113 -16.05 9.01 26.21
CA ARG A 113 -15.71 9.53 24.88
C ARG A 113 -14.60 8.70 24.23
N ASP A 114 -13.52 8.42 24.96
CA ASP A 114 -12.40 7.62 24.46
C ASP A 114 -12.86 6.19 24.11
N ALA A 115 -13.76 5.60 24.91
CA ALA A 115 -14.37 4.31 24.59
C ALA A 115 -15.23 4.35 23.30
N LEU A 116 -15.97 5.43 23.07
CA LEU A 116 -16.72 5.63 21.82
C LEU A 116 -15.79 5.81 20.62
N ASP A 117 -14.68 6.54 20.78
CA ASP A 117 -13.68 6.72 19.71
C ASP A 117 -13.02 5.38 19.35
N VAL A 118 -12.77 4.50 20.32
CA VAL A 118 -12.31 3.12 20.06
C VAL A 118 -13.37 2.33 19.28
N GLN A 119 -14.63 2.33 19.73
CA GLN A 119 -15.71 1.64 19.02
C GLN A 119 -15.90 2.15 17.59
N LYS A 120 -15.70 3.45 17.36
CA LYS A 120 -15.80 4.06 16.04
C LYS A 120 -14.68 3.57 15.10
N ARG A 121 -13.44 3.50 15.60
CA ARG A 121 -12.30 2.89 14.86
C ARG A 121 -12.54 1.41 14.58
N ASP A 122 -13.14 0.67 15.50
CA ASP A 122 -13.46 -0.74 15.29
C ASP A 122 -14.48 -0.91 14.15
N VAL A 123 -15.51 -0.04 14.10
CA VAL A 123 -16.51 -0.02 13.01
C VAL A 123 -15.86 0.35 11.67
N GLU A 124 -14.99 1.36 11.64
CA GLU A 124 -14.22 1.74 10.44
C GLU A 124 -13.33 0.57 9.97
N GLY A 125 -12.71 -0.16 10.89
CA GLY A 125 -11.95 -1.38 10.57
C GLY A 125 -12.81 -2.53 10.03
N MET A 126 -14.06 -2.68 10.51
CA MET A 126 -15.02 -3.64 9.97
C MET A 126 -15.43 -3.29 8.53
N GLU A 127 -15.59 -1.99 8.23
CA GLU A 127 -15.91 -1.50 6.87
C GLU A 127 -14.84 -1.93 5.86
N GLU A 128 -13.56 -1.75 6.23
CA GLU A 128 -12.43 -2.16 5.41
C GLU A 128 -12.35 -3.70 5.25
N SER A 129 -12.67 -4.45 6.30
CA SER A 129 -12.74 -5.92 6.25
C SER A 129 -13.82 -6.40 5.28
N ILE A 130 -15.00 -5.78 5.30
CA ILE A 130 -16.12 -6.09 4.38
C ILE A 130 -15.73 -5.77 2.94
N LYS A 131 -15.17 -4.59 2.66
CA LYS A 131 -14.67 -4.22 1.31
C LYS A 131 -13.67 -5.26 0.79
N ASN A 132 -12.68 -5.63 1.60
CA ASN A 132 -11.69 -6.64 1.23
C ASN A 132 -12.29 -8.04 1.04
N GLY A 133 -13.28 -8.42 1.85
CA GLY A 133 -14.02 -9.67 1.72
C GLY A 133 -14.82 -9.74 0.42
N SER A 134 -15.60 -8.70 0.13
CA SER A 134 -16.38 -8.57 -1.11
C SER A 134 -15.48 -8.55 -2.33
N ALA A 135 -14.36 -7.83 -2.31
CA ALA A 135 -13.38 -7.80 -3.40
C ALA A 135 -12.85 -9.21 -3.74
N LYS A 136 -12.53 -10.02 -2.71
CA LYS A 136 -12.12 -11.42 -2.90
C LYS A 136 -13.24 -12.29 -3.46
N GLN A 137 -14.48 -12.10 -2.99
CA GLN A 137 -15.64 -12.85 -3.50
C GLN A 137 -15.92 -12.53 -4.98
N ILE A 138 -15.94 -11.25 -5.36
CA ILE A 138 -16.09 -10.84 -6.77
C ILE A 138 -14.95 -11.39 -7.63
N TYR A 139 -13.71 -11.34 -7.14
CA TYR A 139 -12.59 -11.94 -7.87
C TYR A 139 -12.76 -13.47 -8.02
N SER A 140 -13.28 -14.16 -7.00
CA SER A 140 -13.53 -15.59 -7.06
C SER A 140 -14.64 -15.98 -8.04
N SER A 141 -15.70 -15.17 -8.19
CA SER A 141 -16.80 -15.45 -9.13
C SER A 141 -16.34 -15.43 -10.60
N THR A 142 -15.23 -14.75 -10.90
CA THR A 142 -14.63 -14.74 -12.25
C THR A 142 -13.79 -15.99 -12.60
N ALA A 143 -13.78 -17.04 -11.77
CA ALA A 143 -12.90 -18.19 -11.94
C ALA A 143 -13.03 -18.89 -13.31
N GLU A 144 -14.24 -19.02 -13.86
CA GLU A 144 -14.47 -19.62 -15.18
C GLU A 144 -13.96 -18.70 -16.31
N ILE A 145 -14.23 -17.39 -16.21
CA ILE A 145 -13.76 -16.39 -17.18
C ILE A 145 -12.23 -16.32 -17.23
N ARG A 146 -11.57 -16.47 -16.08
CA ARG A 146 -10.10 -16.47 -15.97
C ARG A 146 -9.42 -17.66 -16.68
N LYS A 147 -10.18 -18.71 -17.01
CA LYS A 147 -9.68 -19.87 -17.77
C LYS A 147 -9.81 -19.68 -19.29
N THR A 148 -10.45 -18.60 -19.76
CA THR A 148 -10.68 -18.34 -21.18
C THR A 148 -9.96 -17.07 -21.65
N ASP A 149 -9.90 -16.88 -22.97
CA ASP A 149 -9.25 -15.72 -23.60
C ASP A 149 -9.98 -14.39 -23.31
N LEU A 150 -11.22 -14.46 -22.80
CA LEU A 150 -11.97 -13.29 -22.33
C LEU A 150 -11.21 -12.49 -21.27
N TRP A 151 -10.41 -13.16 -20.45
CA TRP A 151 -9.65 -12.50 -19.39
C TRP A 151 -8.66 -11.47 -19.94
N ASP A 152 -8.23 -11.58 -21.19
CA ASP A 152 -7.33 -10.59 -21.79
C ASP A 152 -8.00 -9.26 -22.14
N LEU A 153 -9.33 -9.24 -22.29
CA LEU A 153 -10.10 -7.99 -22.37
C LEU A 153 -10.04 -7.19 -21.06
N MET A 154 -9.76 -7.86 -19.94
CA MET A 154 -9.63 -7.26 -18.60
C MET A 154 -8.23 -6.71 -18.31
N SER A 155 -7.37 -6.55 -19.32
CA SER A 155 -6.08 -5.88 -19.16
C SER A 155 -6.24 -4.49 -18.52
N GLY A 156 -5.41 -4.21 -17.51
CA GLY A 156 -5.51 -3.00 -16.67
C GLY A 156 -6.44 -3.14 -15.44
N THR A 157 -7.37 -4.09 -15.44
CA THR A 157 -8.35 -4.33 -14.36
C THR A 157 -8.23 -5.74 -13.74
N LYS A 158 -7.14 -6.47 -14.02
CA LYS A 158 -6.91 -7.84 -13.50
C LYS A 158 -6.59 -7.89 -11.99
N GLN A 159 -6.19 -6.77 -11.38
CA GLN A 159 -5.93 -6.68 -9.94
C GLN A 159 -7.25 -6.70 -9.15
N THR A 160 -7.30 -7.43 -8.04
CA THR A 160 -8.50 -7.60 -7.21
C THR A 160 -9.18 -6.27 -6.87
N ASP A 161 -8.42 -5.28 -6.39
CA ASP A 161 -8.98 -3.99 -5.96
C ASP A 161 -9.53 -3.18 -7.14
N LYS A 162 -8.83 -3.21 -8.28
CA LYS A 162 -9.28 -2.52 -9.50
C LYS A 162 -10.49 -3.20 -10.12
N LEU A 163 -10.54 -4.53 -10.11
CA LEU A 163 -11.71 -5.29 -10.55
C LEU A 163 -12.90 -4.93 -9.68
N PHE A 164 -12.73 -4.96 -8.36
CA PHE A 164 -13.77 -4.61 -7.40
C PHE A 164 -14.32 -3.19 -7.68
N GLN A 165 -13.44 -2.19 -7.79
CA GLN A 165 -13.85 -0.82 -8.10
C GLN A 165 -14.57 -0.71 -9.45
N THR A 166 -14.01 -1.32 -10.50
CA THR A 166 -14.59 -1.28 -11.86
C THR A 166 -15.98 -1.92 -11.87
N ILE A 167 -16.17 -3.04 -11.17
CA ILE A 167 -17.45 -3.72 -11.08
C ILE A 167 -18.44 -2.92 -10.24
N LEU A 168 -18.00 -2.24 -9.17
CA LEU A 168 -18.86 -1.35 -8.39
C LEU A 168 -19.36 -0.14 -9.19
N GLU A 169 -18.49 0.46 -10.02
CA GLU A 169 -18.83 1.59 -10.89
C GLU A 169 -19.71 1.19 -12.08
N HIS A 170 -19.65 -0.07 -12.51
CA HIS A 170 -20.43 -0.59 -13.64
C HIS A 170 -21.84 -0.98 -13.20
N THR A 171 -22.86 -0.30 -13.76
CA THR A 171 -24.27 -0.48 -13.33
C THR A 171 -25.04 -1.51 -14.15
N GLU A 172 -24.62 -1.76 -15.38
CA GLU A 172 -25.34 -2.66 -16.27
C GLU A 172 -25.12 -4.13 -15.90
N VAL A 173 -26.16 -4.95 -16.09
CA VAL A 173 -26.11 -6.40 -15.91
C VAL A 173 -26.54 -7.07 -17.19
N GLU A 174 -25.88 -8.17 -17.52
CA GLU A 174 -26.19 -8.96 -18.71
C GLU A 174 -26.29 -10.44 -18.34
N ASP A 175 -27.41 -11.05 -18.71
CA ASP A 175 -27.66 -12.47 -18.54
C ASP A 175 -27.19 -13.22 -19.79
N THR A 176 -25.92 -13.60 -19.77
CA THR A 176 -25.22 -14.34 -20.83
C THR A 176 -24.32 -15.38 -20.18
N SER A 177 -23.65 -16.21 -20.98
CA SER A 177 -22.70 -17.20 -20.50
C SER A 177 -21.26 -16.85 -20.88
N THR A 178 -20.30 -17.33 -20.07
CA THR A 178 -18.87 -17.24 -20.39
C THR A 178 -18.56 -17.89 -21.74
N GLN A 179 -19.27 -18.96 -22.11
CA GLN A 179 -19.10 -19.64 -23.39
C GLN A 179 -19.52 -18.75 -24.57
N GLU A 180 -20.72 -18.16 -24.52
CA GLU A 180 -21.23 -17.27 -25.60
C GLU A 180 -20.29 -16.10 -25.87
N LEU A 181 -19.82 -15.43 -24.80
CA LEU A 181 -18.88 -14.32 -24.92
C LEU A 181 -17.53 -14.78 -25.49
N THR A 182 -17.06 -15.98 -25.12
CA THR A 182 -15.80 -16.54 -25.63
C THR A 182 -15.91 -16.84 -27.13
N GLU A 183 -17.01 -17.45 -27.58
CA GLU A 183 -17.28 -17.69 -29.00
C GLU A 183 -17.40 -16.39 -29.80
N GLU A 184 -17.97 -15.34 -29.20
CA GLU A 184 -18.01 -14.01 -29.81
C GLU A 184 -16.62 -13.36 -29.92
N LEU A 185 -15.77 -13.50 -28.89
CA LEU A 185 -14.38 -13.02 -28.93
C LEU A 185 -13.60 -13.71 -30.05
N HIS A 186 -13.68 -15.04 -30.16
CA HIS A 186 -12.99 -15.79 -31.22
C HIS A 186 -13.45 -15.35 -32.62
N ARG A 187 -14.76 -15.15 -32.82
CA ARG A 187 -15.31 -14.63 -34.09
C ARG A 187 -14.79 -13.23 -34.40
N LEU A 188 -14.69 -12.36 -33.39
CA LEU A 188 -14.15 -11.02 -33.56
C LEU A 188 -12.65 -11.06 -33.89
N GLU A 189 -11.86 -11.90 -33.22
CA GLU A 189 -10.42 -12.03 -33.46
C GLU A 189 -10.10 -12.61 -34.83
N ALA A 190 -10.89 -13.58 -35.31
CA ALA A 190 -10.78 -14.11 -36.67
C ALA A 190 -10.98 -13.02 -37.74
N SER A 191 -11.81 -12.01 -37.46
CA SER A 191 -12.08 -10.91 -38.40
C SER A 191 -10.96 -9.87 -38.52
N LYS A 192 -10.00 -9.86 -37.59
CA LYS A 192 -8.97 -8.81 -37.51
C LYS A 192 -8.03 -8.83 -38.72
N GLY A 193 -8.14 -7.82 -39.59
CA GLY A 193 -7.25 -7.62 -40.72
C GLY A 193 -7.46 -8.59 -41.89
N ASN A 194 -8.53 -9.38 -41.88
CA ASN A 194 -8.82 -10.41 -42.87
C ASN A 194 -10.20 -10.21 -43.52
N PRO A 195 -10.45 -9.13 -44.28
CA PRO A 195 -11.72 -8.97 -44.97
C PRO A 195 -11.88 -10.06 -46.04
N TYR A 196 -13.07 -10.66 -46.14
CA TYR A 196 -13.40 -11.60 -47.21
C TYR A 196 -13.97 -10.84 -48.43
N ALA A 197 -13.55 -11.23 -49.63
CA ALA A 197 -14.13 -10.69 -50.86
C ALA A 197 -15.57 -11.21 -51.01
N LEU A 198 -16.49 -10.33 -51.42
CA LEU A 198 -17.85 -10.73 -51.76
C LEU A 198 -17.83 -11.65 -52.98
N LEU A 199 -18.68 -12.68 -52.95
CA LEU A 199 -18.89 -13.58 -54.07
C LEU A 199 -19.68 -12.87 -55.16
N GLU A 200 -19.25 -13.05 -56.41
CA GLU A 200 -19.96 -12.53 -57.58
C GLU A 200 -21.33 -13.21 -57.74
N ALA A 201 -22.35 -12.42 -58.13
CA ALA A 201 -23.67 -12.96 -58.41
C ALA A 201 -23.65 -13.77 -59.70
N LEU A 202 -24.46 -14.85 -59.75
CA LEU A 202 -24.67 -15.61 -60.98
C LEU A 202 -25.33 -14.69 -62.02
N PRO A 203 -24.76 -14.55 -63.23
CA PRO A 203 -25.36 -13.73 -64.26
C PRO A 203 -26.63 -14.39 -64.82
N ALA A 204 -27.51 -13.59 -65.45
CA ALA A 204 -28.82 -14.05 -65.93
C ALA A 204 -28.71 -15.17 -66.97
N SER A 205 -29.76 -16.01 -67.10
CA SER A 205 -29.79 -17.15 -68.03
C SER A 205 -29.36 -16.76 -69.46
N PRO A 206 -28.53 -17.58 -70.13
CA PRO A 206 -28.10 -17.32 -71.50
C PRO A 206 -29.19 -17.48 -72.55
N LEU A 207 -30.26 -18.22 -72.23
CA LEU A 207 -31.36 -18.55 -73.14
C LEU A 207 -32.60 -17.72 -72.78
N ASN A 208 -33.20 -17.09 -73.79
CA ASN A 208 -34.49 -16.42 -73.69
C ASN A 208 -35.63 -17.27 -74.28
N ASP A 209 -36.88 -16.84 -74.13
CA ASP A 209 -38.04 -17.60 -74.61
C ASP A 209 -38.04 -17.83 -76.13
N ASN A 210 -37.49 -16.89 -76.92
CA ASN A 210 -37.36 -17.03 -78.36
C ASN A 210 -36.32 -18.10 -78.73
N ASP A 211 -35.22 -18.16 -77.98
CA ASP A 211 -34.18 -19.17 -78.14
C ASP A 211 -34.74 -20.58 -77.88
N ILE A 212 -35.52 -20.73 -76.81
CA ILE A 212 -36.17 -22.00 -76.46
C ILE A 212 -37.19 -22.39 -77.54
N ALA A 213 -37.98 -21.43 -78.02
CA ALA A 213 -38.93 -21.66 -79.11
C ALA A 213 -38.22 -22.08 -80.40
N LEU A 214 -37.08 -21.48 -80.73
CA LEU A 214 -36.29 -21.81 -81.92
C LEU A 214 -35.70 -23.23 -81.85
N LEU A 215 -35.24 -23.66 -80.67
CA LEU A 215 -34.72 -25.03 -80.46
C LEU A 215 -35.84 -26.09 -80.60
N MET A 216 -37.05 -25.77 -80.12
CA MET A 216 -38.22 -26.64 -80.21
C MET A 216 -38.88 -26.65 -81.59
N GLN A 217 -38.66 -25.63 -82.42
CA GLN A 217 -39.26 -25.55 -83.75
C GLN A 217 -38.56 -26.50 -84.74
N PRO A 218 -39.23 -27.50 -85.33
CA PRO A 218 -38.67 -28.29 -86.42
C PRO A 218 -38.40 -27.41 -87.64
N LEU A 219 -37.15 -27.33 -88.11
CA LEU A 219 -36.81 -26.53 -89.29
C LEU A 219 -37.02 -27.36 -90.57
N ILE A 220 -38.28 -27.40 -91.01
CA ILE A 220 -38.72 -28.09 -92.23
C ILE A 220 -39.00 -27.04 -93.32
N PRO A 221 -38.46 -27.18 -94.53
CA PRO A 221 -38.69 -26.28 -95.64
C PRO A 221 -40.11 -26.38 -96.19
N ALA A 222 -40.69 -25.22 -96.48
CA ALA A 222 -42.08 -25.05 -96.91
C ALA A 222 -42.23 -25.12 -98.45
N GLY A 223 -41.60 -26.09 -99.09
CA GLY A 223 -41.68 -26.25 -100.55
C GLY A 223 -42.89 -27.09 -101.00
N ASP A 224 -43.60 -26.65 -102.04
CA ASP A 224 -44.69 -27.42 -102.71
C ASP A 224 -44.16 -28.42 -103.76
N SER A 225 -42.86 -28.72 -103.77
CA SER A 225 -42.25 -29.58 -104.78
C SER A 225 -42.52 -31.07 -104.50
N ARG A 226 -42.50 -31.88 -105.56
CA ARG A 226 -42.62 -33.35 -105.44
C ARG A 226 -41.49 -33.95 -104.59
N LEU A 227 -40.31 -33.32 -104.62
CA LEU A 227 -39.16 -33.66 -103.79
C LEU A 227 -39.40 -33.31 -102.32
N ALA A 228 -39.97 -32.14 -102.02
CA ALA A 228 -40.35 -31.75 -100.65
C ALA A 228 -41.36 -32.72 -100.03
N ALA A 229 -42.38 -33.11 -100.79
CA ALA A 229 -43.39 -34.07 -100.34
C ALA A 229 -42.78 -35.45 -100.00
N ALA A 230 -41.83 -35.92 -100.82
CA ALA A 230 -41.13 -37.17 -100.59
C ALA A 230 -40.21 -37.11 -99.36
N ILE A 231 -39.48 -36.00 -99.19
CA ILE A 231 -38.59 -35.78 -98.05
C ILE A 231 -39.38 -35.70 -96.75
N ASN A 232 -40.51 -34.99 -96.75
CA ASN A 232 -41.38 -34.88 -95.59
C ASN A 232 -42.01 -36.23 -95.20
N GLN A 233 -42.35 -37.08 -96.18
CA GLN A 233 -42.84 -38.42 -95.93
C GLN A 233 -41.76 -39.34 -95.34
N LEU A 234 -40.52 -39.21 -95.78
CA LEU A 234 -39.40 -40.05 -95.35
C LEU A 234 -38.71 -39.55 -94.07
N GLY A 235 -38.94 -38.30 -93.67
CA GLY A 235 -38.30 -37.68 -92.50
C GLY A 235 -36.78 -37.58 -92.62
N ASN A 236 -36.23 -37.60 -93.84
CA ASN A 236 -34.80 -37.71 -94.10
C ASN A 236 -34.16 -36.40 -94.56
N ILE A 237 -34.73 -35.26 -94.16
CA ILE A 237 -34.31 -33.95 -94.68
C ILE A 237 -32.86 -33.60 -94.35
N ASP A 238 -32.41 -33.86 -93.12
CA ASP A 238 -31.04 -33.57 -92.71
C ASP A 238 -30.04 -34.45 -93.48
N TRP A 239 -30.44 -35.67 -93.83
CA TRP A 239 -29.68 -36.54 -94.72
C TRP A 239 -29.60 -35.99 -96.14
N VAL A 240 -30.70 -35.47 -96.70
CA VAL A 240 -30.70 -34.85 -98.04
C VAL A 240 -29.82 -33.59 -98.07
N ARG A 241 -29.90 -32.75 -97.02
CA ARG A 241 -29.08 -31.56 -96.87
C ARG A 241 -27.58 -31.90 -96.86
N ASN A 242 -27.17 -32.84 -96.01
CA ASN A 242 -25.78 -33.29 -95.94
C ASN A 242 -25.36 -33.96 -97.25
N GLY A 243 -26.30 -34.69 -97.88
CA GLY A 243 -26.18 -35.34 -99.18
C GLY A 243 -25.74 -34.43 -100.32
N GLN A 244 -26.16 -33.16 -100.28
CA GLN A 244 -25.85 -32.17 -101.31
C GLN A 244 -24.34 -32.00 -101.55
N GLN A 245 -23.53 -32.15 -100.50
CA GLN A 245 -22.08 -31.96 -100.56
C GLN A 245 -21.38 -33.05 -101.39
N TRP A 246 -22.03 -34.20 -101.61
CA TRP A 246 -21.48 -35.33 -102.35
C TRP A 246 -21.94 -35.36 -103.82
N LEU A 247 -22.84 -34.46 -104.23
CA LEU A 247 -23.26 -34.29 -105.61
C LEU A 247 -22.19 -33.48 -106.37
N SER A 248 -21.38 -34.16 -107.18
CA SER A 248 -20.27 -33.55 -107.94
C SER A 248 -20.34 -33.83 -109.45
N ASP A 249 -20.79 -35.02 -109.84
CA ASP A 249 -20.93 -35.45 -111.24
C ASP A 249 -22.40 -35.84 -111.56
N ASP A 250 -22.74 -35.99 -112.84
CA ASP A 250 -24.06 -36.46 -113.34
C ASP A 250 -24.33 -37.96 -113.08
N ILE A 251 -23.71 -38.52 -112.04
CA ILE A 251 -23.91 -39.87 -111.54
C ILE A 251 -24.25 -39.76 -110.06
N CYS A 252 -25.39 -40.32 -109.66
CA CYS A 252 -25.82 -40.28 -108.26
C CYS A 252 -24.79 -41.05 -107.38
N PRO A 253 -24.22 -40.42 -106.34
CA PRO A 253 -23.20 -41.06 -105.50
C PRO A 253 -23.73 -42.26 -104.70
N PHE A 254 -25.05 -42.40 -104.56
CA PHE A 254 -25.68 -43.45 -103.76
C PHE A 254 -26.16 -44.65 -104.59
N CYS A 255 -26.93 -44.41 -105.66
CA CYS A 255 -27.52 -45.47 -106.47
C CYS A 255 -26.82 -45.68 -107.82
N GLN A 256 -25.79 -44.88 -108.14
CA GLN A 256 -24.99 -44.98 -109.37
C GLN A 256 -25.79 -44.82 -110.67
N THR A 257 -27.00 -44.27 -110.59
CA THR A 257 -27.85 -43.98 -111.75
C THR A 257 -27.51 -42.59 -112.30
N PRO A 258 -27.51 -42.38 -113.64
CA PRO A 258 -27.34 -41.06 -114.23
C PRO A 258 -28.41 -40.08 -113.74
N ILE A 259 -28.01 -38.89 -113.31
CA ILE A 259 -28.87 -37.80 -112.83
C ILE A 259 -28.42 -36.47 -113.44
N ASP A 260 -29.32 -35.48 -113.54
CA ASP A 260 -28.90 -34.10 -113.78
C ASP A 260 -28.47 -33.50 -112.44
N ALA A 261 -27.16 -33.51 -112.18
CA ALA A 261 -26.62 -33.08 -110.89
C ALA A 261 -26.90 -31.59 -110.64
N ARG A 262 -26.87 -30.76 -111.69
CA ARG A 262 -27.12 -29.33 -111.60
C ARG A 262 -28.58 -29.04 -111.28
N GLN A 263 -29.52 -29.69 -111.96
CA GLN A 263 -30.94 -29.56 -111.69
C GLN A 263 -31.28 -30.06 -110.28
N LEU A 264 -30.79 -31.24 -109.88
CA LEU A 264 -31.06 -31.78 -108.55
C LEU A 264 -30.46 -30.89 -107.44
N GLN A 265 -29.26 -30.34 -107.64
CA GLN A 265 -28.67 -29.40 -106.70
C GLN A 265 -29.49 -28.11 -106.58
N GLN A 266 -30.02 -27.59 -107.69
CA GLN A 266 -30.92 -26.44 -107.69
C GLN A 266 -32.24 -26.76 -106.99
N GLU A 267 -32.82 -27.94 -107.23
CA GLU A 267 -34.05 -28.39 -106.56
C GLU A 267 -33.84 -28.56 -105.06
N ILE A 268 -32.72 -29.14 -104.61
CA ILE A 268 -32.37 -29.26 -103.18
C ILE A 268 -32.14 -27.89 -102.56
N THR A 269 -31.42 -27.00 -103.23
CA THR A 269 -31.16 -25.63 -102.73
C THR A 269 -32.46 -24.84 -102.61
N ALA A 270 -33.37 -24.97 -103.59
CA ALA A 270 -34.66 -24.31 -103.60
C ALA A 270 -35.63 -24.80 -102.51
N LEU A 271 -35.36 -25.96 -101.88
CA LEU A 271 -36.10 -26.38 -100.70
C LEU A 271 -35.80 -25.45 -99.52
N PHE A 272 -34.53 -25.09 -99.29
CA PHE A 272 -34.12 -24.29 -98.14
C PHE A 272 -34.27 -22.79 -98.44
N ASP A 273 -35.41 -22.22 -98.04
CA ASP A 273 -35.72 -20.81 -98.28
C ASP A 273 -34.95 -19.84 -97.36
N THR A 274 -35.13 -18.53 -97.60
CA THR A 274 -34.50 -17.47 -96.78
C THR A 274 -34.92 -17.51 -95.31
N SER A 275 -36.09 -18.06 -94.99
CA SER A 275 -36.56 -18.17 -93.60
C SER A 275 -35.84 -19.28 -92.85
N TRP A 276 -35.56 -20.39 -93.52
CA TRP A 276 -34.76 -21.50 -92.99
C TRP A 276 -33.30 -21.09 -92.79
N GLU A 277 -32.70 -20.39 -93.76
CA GLU A 277 -31.33 -19.87 -93.63
C GLU A 277 -31.21 -18.87 -92.47
N ALA A 278 -32.16 -17.95 -92.33
CA ALA A 278 -32.20 -17.03 -91.19
C ALA A 278 -32.33 -17.74 -89.84
N ALA A 279 -33.15 -18.80 -89.74
CA ALA A 279 -33.27 -19.61 -88.53
C ALA A 279 -31.96 -20.35 -88.20
N MET A 280 -31.22 -20.83 -89.21
CA MET A 280 -29.91 -21.45 -89.02
C MET A 280 -28.84 -20.47 -88.56
N ASP A 281 -28.86 -19.23 -89.07
CA ASP A 281 -27.95 -18.18 -88.59
C ASP A 281 -28.26 -17.79 -87.15
N GLN A 282 -29.54 -17.68 -86.78
CA GLN A 282 -29.96 -17.48 -85.39
C GLN A 282 -29.50 -18.62 -84.47
N LEU A 283 -29.56 -19.89 -84.91
CA LEU A 283 -29.04 -21.03 -84.15
C LEU A 283 -27.51 -20.99 -83.98
N ARG A 284 -26.76 -20.50 -84.98
CA ARG A 284 -25.30 -20.32 -84.86
C ARG A 284 -24.95 -19.19 -83.89
N GLU A 285 -25.67 -18.07 -83.96
CA GLU A 285 -25.52 -16.97 -83.01
C GLU A 285 -25.86 -17.41 -81.58
N LEU A 286 -26.93 -18.19 -81.42
CA LEU A 286 -27.29 -18.83 -80.16
C LEU A 286 -26.14 -19.70 -79.61
N GLN A 287 -25.61 -20.62 -80.42
CA GLN A 287 -24.51 -21.50 -80.02
C GLN A 287 -23.27 -20.69 -79.59
N ALA A 288 -22.88 -19.69 -80.39
CA ALA A 288 -21.74 -18.83 -80.08
C ALA A 288 -21.94 -18.06 -78.77
N ARG A 289 -23.15 -17.52 -78.54
CA ARG A 289 -23.52 -16.86 -77.28
C ARG A 289 -23.46 -17.85 -76.13
N TYR A 290 -24.08 -19.02 -76.25
CA TYR A 290 -24.14 -20.03 -75.20
C TYR A 290 -22.74 -20.52 -74.77
N GLN A 291 -21.80 -20.63 -75.72
CA GLN A 291 -20.43 -21.04 -75.44
C GLN A 291 -19.70 -20.12 -74.44
N PHE A 292 -20.00 -18.82 -74.41
CA PHE A 292 -19.44 -17.89 -73.40
C PHE A 292 -19.95 -18.20 -71.98
N TRP A 293 -21.16 -18.73 -71.87
CA TRP A 293 -21.81 -19.01 -70.59
C TRP A 293 -21.51 -20.41 -70.06
N HIS A 294 -21.18 -21.33 -70.95
CA HIS A 294 -20.79 -22.70 -70.63
C HIS A 294 -19.74 -22.79 -69.50
N ASP A 295 -18.70 -21.97 -69.57
CA ASP A 295 -17.56 -22.04 -68.63
C ASP A 295 -17.80 -21.28 -67.31
N LYS A 296 -18.92 -20.53 -67.20
CA LYS A 296 -19.19 -19.65 -66.04
C LYS A 296 -19.39 -20.42 -64.72
N PRO A 297 -20.20 -21.49 -64.65
CA PRO A 297 -20.38 -22.25 -63.42
C PRO A 297 -19.06 -22.85 -62.91
N GLU A 298 -18.21 -23.36 -63.81
CA GLU A 298 -16.90 -23.90 -63.45
C GLU A 298 -16.00 -22.81 -62.84
N HIS A 299 -15.89 -21.67 -63.51
CA HIS A 299 -15.10 -20.54 -63.02
C HIS A 299 -15.56 -20.06 -61.64
N MET A 300 -16.88 -19.90 -61.45
CA MET A 300 -17.44 -19.49 -60.16
C MET A 300 -17.16 -20.53 -59.08
N ARG A 301 -17.26 -21.83 -59.39
CA ARG A 301 -16.94 -22.90 -58.45
C ARG A 301 -15.46 -22.86 -58.02
N GLN A 302 -14.54 -22.59 -58.96
CA GLN A 302 -13.12 -22.44 -58.66
C GLN A 302 -12.86 -21.23 -57.76
N LEU A 303 -13.51 -20.08 -58.03
CA LEU A 303 -13.40 -18.89 -57.18
C LEU A 303 -13.96 -19.15 -55.78
N ILE A 304 -15.14 -19.75 -55.67
CA ILE A 304 -15.80 -20.02 -54.39
C ILE A 304 -15.00 -20.99 -53.52
N LYS A 305 -14.23 -21.91 -54.11
CA LYS A 305 -13.31 -22.79 -53.38
C LYS A 305 -12.23 -22.02 -52.60
N THR A 306 -11.92 -20.79 -52.99
CA THR A 306 -10.98 -19.92 -52.27
C THR A 306 -11.64 -19.18 -51.10
N CYS A 307 -12.96 -19.21 -50.99
CA CYS A 307 -13.70 -18.61 -49.89
C CYS A 307 -13.60 -19.48 -48.63
N PRO A 308 -13.14 -18.95 -47.48
CA PRO A 308 -13.01 -19.73 -46.24
C PRO A 308 -14.34 -20.28 -45.68
N LEU A 309 -15.47 -19.74 -46.13
CA LEU A 309 -16.81 -20.13 -45.67
C LEU A 309 -17.40 -21.29 -46.47
N VAL A 310 -16.73 -21.75 -47.54
CA VAL A 310 -17.27 -22.73 -48.47
C VAL A 310 -16.27 -23.86 -48.67
N ASP A 311 -16.68 -25.08 -48.31
CA ASP A 311 -15.95 -26.30 -48.60
C ASP A 311 -16.58 -27.05 -49.79
N GLN A 312 -16.07 -28.26 -50.07
CA GLN A 312 -16.54 -29.09 -51.19
C GLN A 312 -17.91 -29.75 -50.92
N GLU A 313 -18.38 -29.75 -49.67
CA GLU A 313 -19.66 -30.33 -49.26
C GLU A 313 -20.77 -29.26 -49.17
N HIS A 314 -20.39 -27.99 -49.15
CA HIS A 314 -21.32 -26.87 -49.03
C HIS A 314 -22.31 -26.83 -50.20
N PRO A 315 -23.62 -26.55 -49.96
CA PRO A 315 -24.67 -26.59 -50.98
C PRO A 315 -24.35 -25.78 -52.24
N VAL A 316 -23.80 -24.57 -52.11
CA VAL A 316 -23.42 -23.73 -53.26
C VAL A 316 -22.41 -24.41 -54.20
N TYR A 317 -21.45 -25.18 -53.66
CA TYR A 317 -20.42 -25.85 -54.45
C TYR A 317 -21.02 -27.01 -55.24
N LEU A 318 -21.92 -27.77 -54.60
CA LEU A 318 -22.64 -28.88 -55.22
C LEU A 318 -23.62 -28.39 -56.29
N TYR A 319 -24.38 -27.33 -56.02
CA TYR A 319 -25.29 -26.73 -57.01
C TYR A 319 -24.54 -26.17 -58.22
N LEU A 320 -23.35 -25.60 -58.03
CA LEU A 320 -22.51 -25.14 -59.16
C LEU A 320 -21.96 -26.31 -60.00
N LEU A 321 -21.59 -27.42 -59.37
CA LEU A 321 -21.20 -28.64 -60.08
C LEU A 321 -22.38 -29.22 -60.89
N GLU A 322 -23.58 -29.25 -60.30
CA GLU A 322 -24.79 -29.67 -61.00
C GLU A 322 -25.11 -28.72 -62.17
N LEU A 323 -24.94 -27.41 -61.97
CA LEU A 323 -25.19 -26.39 -62.99
C LEU A 323 -24.19 -26.51 -64.14
N GLU A 324 -22.90 -26.75 -63.88
CA GLU A 324 -21.90 -27.05 -64.91
C GLU A 324 -22.32 -28.25 -65.78
N GLN A 325 -22.74 -29.35 -65.15
CA GLN A 325 -23.17 -30.54 -65.88
C GLN A 325 -24.43 -30.27 -66.71
N ALA A 326 -25.38 -29.50 -66.18
CA ALA A 326 -26.59 -29.12 -66.89
C ALA A 326 -26.30 -28.19 -68.06
N TYR A 327 -25.36 -27.25 -67.89
CA TYR A 327 -24.89 -26.37 -68.97
C TYR A 327 -24.26 -27.18 -70.11
N GLN A 328 -23.45 -28.19 -69.79
CA GLN A 328 -22.83 -29.09 -70.75
C GLN A 328 -23.88 -29.94 -71.50
N ARG A 329 -24.93 -30.43 -70.83
CA ARG A 329 -26.04 -31.14 -71.50
C ARG A 329 -26.78 -30.24 -72.48
N ASN A 330 -27.13 -29.03 -72.06
CA ASN A 330 -27.79 -28.06 -72.92
C ASN A 330 -26.92 -27.62 -74.10
N LYS A 331 -25.59 -27.53 -73.93
CA LYS A 331 -24.66 -27.34 -75.05
C LYS A 331 -24.78 -28.46 -76.09
N LEU A 332 -24.75 -29.71 -75.63
CA LEU A 332 -24.90 -30.87 -76.52
C LEU A 332 -26.24 -30.84 -77.27
N HIS A 333 -27.33 -30.43 -76.62
CA HIS A 333 -28.63 -30.25 -77.26
C HIS A 333 -28.62 -29.14 -78.33
N ILE A 334 -27.95 -28.02 -78.08
CA ILE A 334 -27.81 -26.93 -79.06
C ILE A 334 -26.95 -27.39 -80.26
N ASP A 335 -25.87 -28.13 -80.00
CA ASP A 335 -25.01 -28.69 -81.04
C ASP A 335 -25.76 -29.75 -81.88
N GLU A 336 -26.56 -30.60 -81.22
CA GLU A 336 -27.45 -31.56 -81.87
C GLU A 336 -28.47 -30.85 -82.77
N LYS A 337 -29.04 -29.72 -82.34
CA LYS A 337 -29.99 -28.94 -83.14
C LYS A 337 -29.36 -28.38 -84.41
N LEU A 338 -28.09 -27.96 -84.35
CA LEU A 338 -27.37 -27.46 -85.53
C LEU A 338 -27.04 -28.56 -86.54
N THR A 339 -26.73 -29.76 -86.05
CA THR A 339 -26.45 -30.93 -86.90
C THR A 339 -27.70 -31.58 -87.48
N SER A 340 -28.82 -31.56 -86.73
CA SER A 340 -30.12 -32.09 -87.14
C SER A 340 -31.23 -31.02 -86.96
N PRO A 341 -31.28 -29.96 -87.81
CA PRO A 341 -32.26 -28.88 -87.69
C PRO A 341 -33.72 -29.31 -87.71
N SER A 342 -34.02 -30.45 -88.33
CA SER A 342 -35.38 -30.98 -88.38
C SER A 342 -35.87 -31.56 -87.05
N ALA A 343 -34.97 -31.86 -86.11
CA ALA A 343 -35.32 -32.38 -84.80
C ALA A 343 -35.89 -31.28 -83.89
N SER A 344 -36.94 -31.60 -83.13
CA SER A 344 -37.40 -30.75 -82.02
C SER A 344 -36.58 -31.06 -80.79
N ILE A 345 -35.81 -30.10 -80.29
CA ILE A 345 -34.92 -30.31 -79.15
C ILE A 345 -35.35 -29.46 -77.96
N ALA A 346 -35.69 -30.14 -76.86
CA ALA A 346 -35.96 -29.51 -75.59
C ALA A 346 -34.67 -29.39 -74.78
N VAL A 347 -34.36 -28.19 -74.32
CA VAL A 347 -33.29 -27.94 -73.35
C VAL A 347 -33.81 -28.05 -71.92
N GLU A 348 -32.94 -28.42 -71.00
CA GLU A 348 -33.21 -28.47 -69.56
C GLU A 348 -33.43 -27.05 -69.03
N ASP A 349 -34.51 -26.83 -68.28
CA ASP A 349 -34.75 -25.55 -67.58
C ASP A 349 -33.84 -25.46 -66.35
N LEU A 350 -32.93 -24.50 -66.39
CA LEU A 350 -31.92 -24.29 -65.35
C LEU A 350 -32.31 -23.21 -64.34
N SER A 351 -33.50 -22.61 -64.46
CA SER A 351 -33.95 -21.48 -63.65
C SER A 351 -33.99 -21.79 -62.15
N ALA A 352 -34.51 -22.97 -61.77
CA ALA A 352 -34.57 -23.40 -60.38
C ALA A 352 -33.18 -23.61 -59.77
N LEU A 353 -32.26 -24.24 -60.51
CA LEU A 353 -30.90 -24.51 -60.06
C LEU A 353 -30.07 -23.21 -59.95
N ALA A 354 -30.20 -22.32 -60.94
CA ALA A 354 -29.62 -20.98 -60.91
C ALA A 354 -30.16 -20.14 -59.73
N GLY A 355 -31.45 -20.28 -59.42
CA GLY A 355 -32.08 -19.67 -58.25
C GLY A 355 -31.49 -20.18 -56.93
N ASN A 356 -31.31 -21.49 -56.79
CA ASN A 356 -30.68 -22.10 -55.61
C ASN A 356 -29.24 -21.59 -55.40
N VAL A 357 -28.43 -21.53 -56.47
CA VAL A 357 -27.08 -20.95 -56.42
C VAL A 357 -27.14 -19.49 -55.95
N SER A 358 -28.03 -18.68 -56.52
CA SER A 358 -28.17 -17.26 -56.20
C SER A 358 -28.56 -17.03 -54.73
N VAL A 359 -29.48 -17.84 -54.20
CA VAL A 359 -29.89 -17.78 -52.78
C VAL A 359 -28.72 -18.11 -51.86
N GLN A 360 -27.94 -19.15 -52.19
CA GLN A 360 -26.78 -19.54 -51.39
C GLN A 360 -25.67 -18.46 -51.44
N ILE A 361 -25.39 -17.89 -52.62
CA ILE A 361 -24.44 -16.78 -52.76
C ILE A 361 -24.88 -15.58 -51.92
N ALA A 362 -26.17 -15.21 -51.96
CA ALA A 362 -26.70 -14.10 -51.15
C ALA A 362 -26.56 -14.36 -49.63
N SER A 363 -26.83 -15.60 -49.20
CA SER A 363 -26.65 -16.02 -47.80
C SER A 363 -25.19 -15.88 -47.36
N ILE A 364 -24.24 -16.40 -48.15
CA ILE A 364 -22.81 -16.30 -47.87
C ILE A 364 -22.35 -14.84 -47.85
N ASN A 365 -22.79 -14.03 -48.82
CA ASN A 365 -22.45 -12.60 -48.88
C ASN A 365 -22.99 -11.81 -47.69
N THR A 366 -24.11 -12.23 -47.10
CA THR A 366 -24.61 -11.63 -45.86
C THR A 366 -23.67 -11.92 -44.70
N ILE A 367 -23.18 -13.15 -44.58
CA ILE A 367 -22.19 -13.56 -43.56
C ILE A 367 -20.87 -12.80 -43.77
N ILE A 368 -20.39 -12.70 -45.01
CA ILE A 368 -19.18 -11.94 -45.37
C ILE A 368 -19.33 -10.46 -45.01
N SER A 369 -20.49 -9.87 -45.29
CA SER A 369 -20.74 -8.44 -45.01
C SER A 369 -20.70 -8.16 -43.50
N GLU A 370 -21.32 -9.01 -42.68
CA GLU A 370 -21.24 -8.90 -41.22
C GLU A 370 -19.81 -9.10 -40.70
N HIS A 371 -19.08 -10.07 -41.25
CA HIS A 371 -17.68 -10.30 -40.90
C HIS A 371 -16.81 -9.07 -41.22
N ASN A 372 -16.96 -8.51 -42.42
CA ASN A 372 -16.19 -7.34 -42.86
C ASN A 372 -16.56 -6.08 -42.06
N ARG A 373 -17.84 -5.89 -41.72
CA ARG A 373 -18.28 -4.79 -40.83
C ARG A 373 -17.58 -4.88 -39.46
N LYS A 374 -17.46 -6.09 -38.90
CA LYS A 374 -16.74 -6.33 -37.64
C LYS A 374 -15.24 -6.12 -37.78
N ALA A 375 -14.65 -6.51 -38.91
CA ALA A 375 -13.23 -6.29 -39.21
C ALA A 375 -12.89 -4.78 -39.26
N GLU A 376 -13.73 -3.99 -39.92
CA GLU A 376 -13.56 -2.53 -40.03
C GLU A 376 -13.72 -1.84 -38.68
N ASN A 377 -14.68 -2.28 -37.87
CA ASN A 377 -14.98 -1.72 -36.55
C ASN A 377 -14.35 -2.48 -35.39
N TYR A 378 -13.28 -3.26 -35.65
CA TYR A 378 -12.73 -4.24 -34.70
C TYR A 378 -12.46 -3.65 -33.32
N GLN A 379 -11.86 -2.45 -33.27
CA GLN A 379 -11.51 -1.82 -31.99
C GLN A 379 -12.75 -1.42 -31.19
N THR A 380 -13.78 -0.89 -31.86
CA THR A 380 -15.05 -0.49 -31.25
C THR A 380 -15.81 -1.71 -30.73
N GLU A 381 -15.90 -2.78 -31.53
CA GLU A 381 -16.57 -4.02 -31.13
C GLU A 381 -15.81 -4.72 -29.99
N ARG A 382 -14.46 -4.64 -29.94
CA ARG A 382 -13.66 -5.16 -28.83
C ARG A 382 -13.93 -4.41 -27.52
N VAL A 383 -14.09 -3.09 -27.57
CA VAL A 383 -14.48 -2.28 -26.40
C VAL A 383 -15.91 -2.62 -25.95
N ARG A 384 -16.84 -2.78 -26.89
CA ARG A 384 -18.22 -3.18 -26.60
C ARG A 384 -18.29 -4.56 -25.94
N LEU A 385 -17.54 -5.53 -26.46
CA LEU A 385 -17.45 -6.87 -25.87
C LEU A 385 -16.85 -6.84 -24.45
N LYS A 386 -15.87 -5.97 -24.19
CA LYS A 386 -15.35 -5.74 -22.84
C LYS A 386 -16.45 -5.21 -21.90
N GLN A 387 -17.29 -4.28 -22.34
CA GLN A 387 -18.40 -3.78 -21.51
C GLN A 387 -19.43 -4.87 -21.22
N ARG A 388 -19.78 -5.70 -22.20
CA ARG A 388 -20.66 -6.86 -22.01
C ARG A 388 -20.07 -7.88 -21.02
N LEU A 389 -18.76 -8.13 -21.10
CA LEU A 389 -18.05 -8.95 -20.12
C LEU A 389 -18.15 -8.36 -18.70
N LEU A 390 -18.01 -7.04 -18.53
CA LEU A 390 -18.22 -6.38 -17.25
C LEU A 390 -19.66 -6.54 -16.75
N SER A 391 -20.65 -6.39 -17.63
CA SER A 391 -22.07 -6.61 -17.31
C SER A 391 -22.36 -8.05 -16.86
N HIS A 392 -21.70 -9.03 -17.48
CA HIS A 392 -21.78 -10.43 -17.07
C HIS A 392 -21.11 -10.69 -15.71
N ILE A 393 -19.91 -10.13 -15.47
CA ILE A 393 -19.24 -10.23 -14.16
C ILE A 393 -20.08 -9.56 -13.07
N ARG A 394 -20.67 -8.40 -13.36
CA ARG A 394 -21.60 -7.70 -12.46
C ARG A 394 -22.79 -8.57 -12.12
N LYS A 395 -23.36 -9.27 -13.10
CA LYS A 395 -24.44 -10.24 -12.89
C LYS A 395 -24.01 -11.39 -11.97
N LEU A 396 -22.83 -11.98 -12.17
CA LEU A 396 -22.28 -13.03 -11.30
C LEU A 396 -22.01 -12.55 -9.87
N ALA A 397 -21.70 -11.26 -9.69
CA ALA A 397 -21.40 -10.64 -8.41
C ALA A 397 -22.63 -10.07 -7.68
N THR A 398 -23.84 -10.19 -8.25
CA THR A 398 -25.06 -9.51 -7.75
C THR A 398 -25.28 -9.74 -6.26
N ASP A 399 -25.29 -10.99 -5.81
CA ASP A 399 -25.56 -11.32 -4.39
C ASP A 399 -24.47 -10.77 -3.46
N THR A 400 -23.20 -10.83 -3.90
CA THR A 400 -22.07 -10.25 -3.16
C THR A 400 -22.20 -8.74 -3.02
N ILE A 401 -22.66 -8.05 -4.07
CA ILE A 401 -22.85 -6.59 -4.07
C ILE A 401 -24.03 -6.20 -3.19
N ILE A 402 -25.16 -6.91 -3.28
CA ILE A 402 -26.32 -6.65 -2.41
C ILE A 402 -25.92 -6.81 -0.94
N ASN A 403 -25.30 -7.93 -0.58
CA ASN A 403 -24.83 -8.15 0.79
C ASN A 403 -23.75 -7.14 1.22
N HIS A 404 -22.89 -6.70 0.30
CA HIS A 404 -21.92 -5.63 0.56
C HIS A 404 -22.60 -4.31 0.92
N ASP A 405 -23.57 -3.89 0.10
CA ASP A 405 -24.28 -2.62 0.27
C ASP A 405 -25.14 -2.63 1.55
N GLU A 406 -25.80 -3.75 1.85
CA GLU A 406 -26.57 -3.94 3.09
C GLU A 406 -25.67 -3.83 4.34
N GLN A 407 -24.54 -4.54 4.35
CA GLN A 407 -23.58 -4.49 5.46
C GLN A 407 -22.97 -3.09 5.64
N LEU A 408 -22.65 -2.40 4.54
CA LEU A 408 -22.17 -1.02 4.62
C LEU A 408 -23.25 -0.05 5.14
N ALA A 409 -24.51 -0.22 4.75
CA ALA A 409 -25.61 0.58 5.26
C ALA A 409 -25.81 0.40 6.78
N GLU A 410 -25.75 -0.84 7.27
CA GLU A 410 -25.83 -1.15 8.71
C GLU A 410 -24.67 -0.51 9.49
N LEU A 411 -23.44 -0.60 8.98
CA LEU A 411 -22.28 0.03 9.60
C LEU A 411 -22.37 1.56 9.57
N ALA A 412 -22.85 2.15 8.47
CA ALA A 412 -23.05 3.59 8.35
C ALA A 412 -24.07 4.11 9.38
N GLU A 413 -25.18 3.38 9.58
CA GLU A 413 -26.17 3.72 10.60
C GLU A 413 -25.57 3.63 12.02
N LYS A 414 -24.79 2.56 12.28
CA LYS A 414 -24.09 2.39 13.56
C LYS A 414 -23.08 3.51 13.81
N LEU A 415 -22.32 3.91 12.80
CA LEU A 415 -21.32 4.99 12.89
C LEU A 415 -21.98 6.36 13.08
N ALA A 416 -23.14 6.60 12.46
CA ALA A 416 -23.94 7.79 12.70
C ALA A 416 -24.41 7.87 14.16
N LYS A 417 -24.96 6.78 14.72
CA LYS A 417 -25.38 6.70 16.13
C LYS A 417 -24.21 6.94 17.10
N LEU A 418 -23.06 6.33 16.84
CA LEU A 418 -21.85 6.53 17.65
C LEU A 418 -21.35 7.97 17.59
N THR A 419 -21.42 8.61 16.40
CA THR A 419 -21.00 10.00 16.23
C THR A 419 -21.89 10.96 17.00
N VAL A 420 -23.21 10.79 16.93
CA VAL A 420 -24.17 11.58 17.73
C VAL A 420 -23.89 11.45 19.22
N SER A 421 -23.71 10.22 19.73
CA SER A 421 -23.41 10.01 21.15
C SER A 421 -22.07 10.61 21.58
N ARG A 422 -21.05 10.58 20.70
CA ARG A 422 -19.75 11.22 20.95
C ARG A 422 -19.88 12.74 21.00
N ASP A 423 -20.64 13.32 20.08
CA ASP A 423 -20.86 14.77 20.00
C ASP A 423 -21.65 15.27 21.22
N GLU A 424 -22.66 14.53 21.68
CA GLU A 424 -23.39 14.83 22.92
C GLU A 424 -22.46 14.85 24.14
N ILE A 425 -21.60 13.84 24.30
CA ILE A 425 -20.63 13.79 25.41
C ILE A 425 -19.59 14.91 25.29
N THR A 426 -19.19 15.26 24.07
CA THR A 426 -18.26 16.37 23.83
C THR A 426 -18.89 17.71 24.25
N ALA A 427 -20.15 17.95 23.88
CA ALA A 427 -20.89 19.14 24.30
C ALA A 427 -21.09 19.20 25.84
N GLN A 428 -21.34 18.04 26.48
CA GLN A 428 -21.37 17.95 27.94
C GLN A 428 -20.02 18.33 28.56
N LEU A 429 -18.92 17.77 28.05
CA LEU A 429 -17.56 18.12 28.50
C LEU A 429 -17.26 19.61 28.33
N ASP A 430 -17.62 20.22 27.20
CA ASP A 430 -17.40 21.65 26.96
C ASP A 430 -18.17 22.53 27.96
N THR A 431 -19.41 22.14 28.25
CA THR A 431 -20.26 22.80 29.26
C THR A 431 -19.65 22.67 30.65
N LEU A 432 -19.21 21.47 31.02
CA LEU A 432 -18.60 21.19 32.32
C LEU A 432 -17.28 21.96 32.48
N ASN A 433 -16.46 22.00 31.44
CA ASN A 433 -15.23 22.79 31.40
C ASN A 433 -15.52 24.30 31.47
N ALA A 434 -16.63 24.79 30.93
CA ALA A 434 -17.06 26.18 31.11
C ALA A 434 -17.42 26.49 32.56
N ILE A 435 -18.11 25.57 33.24
CA ILE A 435 -18.46 25.70 34.66
C ILE A 435 -17.20 25.67 35.54
N ILE A 436 -16.29 24.72 35.29
CA ILE A 436 -14.99 24.65 35.97
C ILE A 436 -14.24 25.97 35.78
N ARG A 437 -14.16 26.50 34.55
CA ARG A 437 -13.53 27.79 34.25
C ARG A 437 -14.12 28.94 35.09
N GLY A 438 -15.45 29.03 35.15
CA GLY A 438 -16.13 30.08 35.91
C GLY A 438 -15.92 29.98 37.41
N LYS A 439 -15.76 28.77 37.96
CA LYS A 439 -15.46 28.55 39.37
C LYS A 439 -13.97 28.76 39.70
N SER A 440 -13.06 28.38 38.80
CA SER A 440 -11.62 28.57 38.97
C SER A 440 -11.18 30.05 38.95
N SER A 441 -11.90 30.93 38.24
CA SER A 441 -11.57 32.36 38.20
C SER A 441 -11.84 33.09 39.53
N LEU A 442 -12.67 32.50 40.41
CA LEU A 442 -13.02 33.06 41.72
C LEU A 442 -11.98 32.77 42.83
N ILE A 443 -10.90 32.04 42.53
CA ILE A 443 -9.99 31.43 43.54
C ILE A 443 -8.57 32.07 43.54
N VAL A 444 -8.30 33.06 42.68
CA VAL A 444 -6.93 33.53 42.40
C VAL A 444 -6.43 34.56 43.44
N ASN A 445 -5.37 34.23 44.20
CA ASN A 445 -4.69 35.12 45.15
C ASN A 445 -3.16 35.07 44.97
N THR A 446 -2.51 36.21 44.73
CA THR A 446 -1.05 36.38 44.52
C THR A 446 -0.22 36.33 45.81
N GLN A 447 -0.85 36.57 46.96
CA GLN A 447 -0.16 36.65 48.24
C GLN A 447 0.44 35.31 48.70
N GLU A 448 -0.26 34.20 48.44
CA GLU A 448 0.19 32.87 48.87
C GLU A 448 1.40 32.36 48.06
N THR A 449 1.52 32.75 46.78
CA THR A 449 2.70 32.39 45.99
C THR A 449 3.96 33.03 46.57
N ILE A 450 3.84 34.27 47.06
CA ILE A 450 4.92 34.97 47.76
C ILE A 450 5.30 34.20 49.02
N GLU A 451 4.31 33.75 49.80
CA GLU A 451 4.53 32.97 51.02
C GLU A 451 5.21 31.63 50.73
N ARG A 452 4.82 30.91 49.67
CA ARG A 452 5.44 29.61 49.30
C ARG A 452 6.88 29.76 48.82
N ILE A 453 7.18 30.78 48.02
CA ILE A 453 8.55 31.04 47.58
C ILE A 453 9.42 31.41 48.79
N ASN A 454 8.94 32.31 49.65
CA ASN A 454 9.68 32.70 50.85
C ASN A 454 9.86 31.54 51.84
N HIS A 455 8.83 30.72 52.06
CA HIS A 455 8.95 29.52 52.89
C HIS A 455 9.94 28.51 52.32
N SER A 456 9.99 28.37 50.98
CA SER A 456 11.00 27.55 50.31
C SER A 456 12.39 28.12 50.53
N LEU A 457 12.61 29.43 50.38
CA LEU A 457 13.89 30.08 50.69
C LEU A 457 14.34 29.84 52.14
N ASP A 458 13.42 30.00 53.10
CA ASP A 458 13.69 29.74 54.53
C ASP A 458 14.07 28.28 54.78
N SER A 459 13.37 27.33 54.13
CA SER A 459 13.65 25.89 54.26
C SER A 459 15.03 25.49 53.71
N LEU A 460 15.52 26.23 52.72
CA LEU A 460 16.85 26.07 52.12
C LEU A 460 17.93 26.86 52.92
N GLY A 461 17.54 27.49 54.04
CA GLY A 461 18.43 28.22 54.93
C GLY A 461 18.87 29.60 54.41
N ILE A 462 18.16 30.17 53.43
CA ILE A 462 18.49 31.46 52.83
C ILE A 462 17.57 32.53 53.40
N THR A 463 18.10 33.31 54.34
CA THR A 463 17.40 34.43 54.99
C THR A 463 17.87 35.80 54.50
N GLY A 464 18.79 35.84 53.54
CA GLY A 464 19.45 37.07 53.07
C GLY A 464 18.58 37.97 52.19
N PHE A 465 17.49 37.46 51.62
CA PHE A 465 16.54 38.20 50.79
C PHE A 465 15.17 37.48 50.75
N ARG A 466 14.11 38.21 50.37
CA ARG A 466 12.74 37.69 50.23
C ARG A 466 12.01 38.35 49.06
N ILE A 467 10.95 37.72 48.57
CA ILE A 467 10.01 38.32 47.62
C ILE A 467 8.92 39.07 48.38
N ALA A 468 8.56 40.25 47.89
CA ALA A 468 7.45 41.09 48.38
C ALA A 468 6.61 41.60 47.19
N PRO A 469 5.34 41.96 47.40
CA PRO A 469 4.51 42.53 46.35
C PRO A 469 5.00 43.93 45.92
N TYR A 470 4.86 44.25 44.64
CA TYR A 470 5.25 45.51 44.01
C TYR A 470 3.99 46.27 43.55
N ASP A 471 3.52 47.19 44.40
CA ASP A 471 2.38 48.09 44.15
C ASP A 471 1.04 47.37 43.88
N ASP A 472 -0.03 48.10 43.55
CA ASP A 472 -1.38 47.54 43.21
C ASP A 472 -1.42 46.75 41.86
N ARG A 473 -0.26 46.34 41.32
CA ARG A 473 -0.13 45.76 39.96
C ARG A 473 0.01 44.24 39.91
N ASP A 474 -0.22 43.53 41.02
CA ASP A 474 -0.02 42.08 41.14
C ASP A 474 1.43 41.61 40.82
N ASP A 475 2.40 42.52 40.71
CA ASP A 475 3.81 42.21 40.43
C ASP A 475 4.59 41.89 41.72
N TYR A 476 5.75 41.25 41.58
CA TYR A 476 6.66 40.87 42.65
C TYR A 476 7.98 41.63 42.59
N ARG A 477 8.66 41.75 43.73
CA ARG A 477 9.98 42.36 43.85
C ARG A 477 10.83 41.67 44.91
N LEU A 478 12.14 41.61 44.67
CA LEU A 478 13.14 41.17 45.64
C LEU A 478 13.51 42.29 46.63
N VAL A 479 13.49 41.97 47.93
CA VAL A 479 13.77 42.88 49.03
C VAL A 479 14.79 42.24 49.99
N ARG A 480 15.71 43.06 50.51
CA ARG A 480 16.69 42.68 51.53
C ARG A 480 16.43 43.45 52.84
N GLU A 481 16.61 42.80 53.99
CA GLU A 481 16.46 43.48 55.27
C GLU A 481 17.54 44.57 55.44
N GLY A 482 17.11 45.83 55.62
CA GLY A 482 17.99 46.97 55.90
C GLY A 482 18.40 47.84 54.69
N GLU A 483 17.98 47.52 53.46
CA GLU A 483 18.22 48.34 52.27
C GLU A 483 16.97 49.11 51.81
N ASN A 484 17.16 50.30 51.23
CA ASN A 484 16.07 51.10 50.67
C ASN A 484 15.44 50.40 49.46
N SER A 485 14.13 50.58 49.30
CA SER A 485 13.30 50.00 48.23
C SER A 485 13.59 50.56 46.83
N ASP A 486 14.83 50.86 46.44
CA ASP A 486 15.20 51.27 45.07
C ASP A 486 16.50 50.64 44.57
N THR A 487 17.20 49.85 45.39
CA THR A 487 18.38 49.10 44.94
C THR A 487 17.98 47.82 44.18
N PRO A 488 18.60 47.53 43.03
CA PRO A 488 18.39 46.27 42.28
C PRO A 488 19.07 45.11 43.00
N VAL A 489 18.34 44.49 43.95
CA VAL A 489 18.83 43.40 44.81
C VAL A 489 19.37 42.22 44.00
N PHE A 490 18.72 41.87 42.87
CA PHE A 490 19.12 40.74 42.03
C PHE A 490 20.58 40.83 41.56
N SER A 491 21.08 42.03 41.22
CA SER A 491 22.47 42.22 40.77
C SER A 491 23.51 41.97 41.87
N SER A 492 23.12 42.09 43.14
CA SER A 492 23.98 41.91 44.31
C SER A 492 24.04 40.47 44.84
N LEU A 493 23.19 39.58 44.34
CA LEU A 493 23.14 38.17 44.73
C LEU A 493 24.28 37.38 44.07
N SER A 494 24.71 36.30 44.73
CA SER A 494 25.61 35.33 44.12
C SER A 494 24.94 34.62 42.94
N GLU A 495 25.73 34.12 41.98
CA GLU A 495 25.21 33.37 40.82
C GLU A 495 24.37 32.15 41.23
N GLY A 496 24.73 31.50 42.35
CA GLY A 496 23.94 30.42 42.92
C GLY A 496 22.58 30.88 43.45
N GLU A 497 22.54 31.98 44.21
CA GLU A 497 21.28 32.54 44.73
C GLU A 497 20.35 33.04 43.63
N LYS A 498 20.90 33.66 42.58
CA LYS A 498 20.15 34.07 41.37
C LYS A 498 19.49 32.87 40.69
N THR A 499 20.25 31.79 40.51
CA THR A 499 19.75 30.56 39.89
C THR A 499 18.65 29.94 40.74
N LEU A 500 18.83 29.92 42.07
CA LEU A 500 17.88 29.33 42.99
C LEU A 500 16.55 30.08 43.04
N ILE A 501 16.58 31.41 43.20
CA ILE A 501 15.35 32.21 43.27
C ILE A 501 14.59 32.14 41.95
N ALA A 502 15.30 32.20 40.83
CA ALA A 502 14.69 32.06 39.52
C ALA A 502 14.10 30.67 39.31
N PHE A 503 14.72 29.64 39.87
CA PHE A 503 14.22 28.27 39.80
C PHE A 503 12.97 28.07 40.66
N LEU A 504 12.94 28.59 41.89
CA LEU A 504 11.74 28.55 42.75
C LEU A 504 10.58 29.31 42.11
N TYR A 505 10.85 30.49 41.55
CA TYR A 505 9.87 31.27 40.80
C TYR A 505 9.38 30.50 39.55
N PHE A 506 10.27 29.77 38.86
CA PHE A 506 9.89 28.93 37.73
C PHE A 506 9.02 27.73 38.16
N LEU A 507 9.28 27.12 39.31
CA LEU A 507 8.45 26.04 39.86
C LEU A 507 7.02 26.54 40.11
N GLU A 508 6.87 27.72 40.71
CA GLU A 508 5.55 28.32 40.88
C GLU A 508 4.94 28.76 39.53
N THR A 509 5.74 29.17 38.56
CA THR A 509 5.26 29.42 37.19
C THR A 509 4.73 28.13 36.54
N CYS A 510 5.33 26.98 36.87
CA CYS A 510 4.88 25.68 36.39
C CYS A 510 3.59 25.20 37.06
N THR A 511 3.27 25.64 38.28
CA THR A 511 2.02 25.30 38.99
C THR A 511 0.91 26.31 38.71
N GLY A 512 1.25 27.60 38.58
CA GLY A 512 0.32 28.73 38.44
C GLY A 512 -0.01 29.13 37.00
N ARG A 513 -0.61 30.33 36.87
CA ARG A 513 -0.85 31.05 35.61
C ARG A 513 -0.08 32.37 35.60
N LYS A 514 0.34 32.84 34.41
CA LYS A 514 1.11 34.09 34.26
C LYS A 514 0.25 35.36 34.21
N SER A 515 -1.04 35.21 33.93
CA SER A 515 -2.00 36.33 33.87
C SER A 515 -3.41 35.84 34.20
N ARG A 516 -4.28 36.75 34.66
CA ARG A 516 -5.71 36.49 34.86
C ARG A 516 -6.42 36.05 33.57
N ASP A 517 -5.91 36.48 32.41
CA ASP A 517 -6.42 36.15 31.07
C ASP A 517 -5.61 35.05 30.36
N ASP A 518 -4.66 34.40 31.04
CA ASP A 518 -3.86 33.31 30.48
C ASP A 518 -4.74 32.06 30.26
N ASN A 519 -5.19 31.90 29.01
CA ASN A 519 -6.18 30.93 28.54
C ASN A 519 -5.55 29.72 27.81
N ASP A 520 -4.24 29.52 27.90
CA ASP A 520 -3.57 28.41 27.23
C ASP A 520 -3.89 27.07 27.94
N GLN A 521 -4.88 26.34 27.40
CA GLN A 521 -5.32 25.02 27.89
C GLN A 521 -4.46 23.87 27.37
N ARG A 522 -3.44 24.15 26.55
CA ARG A 522 -2.57 23.11 26.02
C ARG A 522 -1.78 22.46 27.15
N LYS A 523 -1.52 21.17 27.01
CA LYS A 523 -0.70 20.42 27.96
C LYS A 523 0.71 21.03 28.03
N ARG A 524 1.34 20.97 29.19
CA ARG A 524 2.63 21.64 29.44
C ARG A 524 3.81 20.74 29.06
N LEU A 525 4.77 21.29 28.33
CA LEU A 525 6.12 20.73 28.18
C LEU A 525 7.05 21.56 29.06
N ILE A 526 7.64 20.92 30.07
CA ILE A 526 8.57 21.56 31.00
C ILE A 526 9.99 21.23 30.58
N VAL A 527 10.80 22.25 30.32
CA VAL A 527 12.21 22.10 29.94
C VAL A 527 13.06 22.81 30.99
N ILE A 528 13.93 22.07 31.66
CA ILE A 528 14.81 22.58 32.72
C ILE A 528 16.24 22.42 32.27
N ASP A 529 16.93 23.53 32.00
CA ASP A 529 18.33 23.55 31.58
C ASP A 529 19.22 23.98 32.74
N ASP A 530 19.95 23.01 33.27
CA ASP A 530 21.00 23.15 34.26
C ASP A 530 20.62 23.93 35.54
N PRO A 531 19.65 23.41 36.33
CA PRO A 531 19.08 24.11 37.49
C PRO A 531 20.05 24.26 38.67
N ILE A 532 21.27 23.75 38.53
CA ILE A 532 22.30 23.70 39.58
C ILE A 532 23.60 24.40 39.18
N SER A 533 23.58 25.20 38.11
CA SER A 533 24.77 25.93 37.67
C SER A 533 25.29 26.83 38.80
N SER A 534 26.56 26.68 39.15
CA SER A 534 27.22 27.46 40.22
C SER A 534 26.65 27.31 41.65
N LEU A 535 25.83 26.28 41.92
CA LEU A 535 25.34 25.97 43.26
C LEU A 535 26.35 25.17 44.10
N SER A 536 26.27 25.33 45.43
CA SER A 536 26.99 24.47 46.37
C SER A 536 26.44 23.03 46.31
N GLN A 537 27.27 22.03 46.66
CA GLN A 537 26.86 20.62 46.69
C GLN A 537 25.62 20.37 47.58
N ASN A 538 25.41 21.20 48.60
CA ASN A 538 24.31 21.06 49.55
C ASN A 538 22.94 21.28 48.87
N TYR A 539 22.85 22.23 47.94
CA TYR A 539 21.59 22.54 47.25
C TYR A 539 21.23 21.53 46.15
N VAL A 540 22.18 20.72 45.69
CA VAL A 540 21.94 19.77 44.60
C VAL A 540 20.88 18.73 44.98
N PHE A 541 20.92 18.24 46.22
CA PHE A 541 19.91 17.29 46.74
C PHE A 541 18.53 17.93 46.85
N GLU A 542 18.48 19.16 47.32
CA GLU A 542 17.23 19.89 47.52
C GLU A 542 16.57 20.18 46.17
N ILE A 543 17.33 20.67 45.19
CA ILE A 543 16.84 20.92 43.82
C ILE A 543 16.41 19.62 43.13
N ALA A 544 17.18 18.54 43.29
CA ALA A 544 16.80 17.23 42.76
C ALA A 544 15.48 16.74 43.38
N SER A 545 15.32 16.91 44.70
CA SER A 545 14.10 16.57 45.43
C SER A 545 12.90 17.39 44.97
N LEU A 546 13.05 18.71 44.83
CA LEU A 546 12.02 19.61 44.33
C LEU A 546 11.55 19.20 42.93
N ILE A 547 12.48 18.98 41.99
CA ILE A 547 12.15 18.52 40.63
C ILE A 547 11.44 17.17 40.68
N GLN A 548 11.95 16.22 41.47
CA GLN A 548 11.38 14.89 41.53
C GLN A 548 9.96 14.89 42.11
N HIS A 549 9.72 15.62 43.20
CA HIS A 549 8.45 15.62 43.91
C HIS A 549 7.44 16.58 43.30
N GLN A 550 7.84 17.81 43.03
CA GLN A 550 6.95 18.85 42.55
C GLN A 550 6.75 18.77 41.04
N VAL A 551 7.75 18.41 40.22
CA VAL A 551 7.58 18.39 38.75
C VAL A 551 7.24 16.98 38.25
N ILE A 552 8.10 16.00 38.54
CA ILE A 552 8.02 14.67 37.92
C ILE A 552 6.90 13.83 38.54
N ARG A 553 6.86 13.67 39.87
CA ARG A 553 5.87 12.82 40.57
C ARG A 553 4.48 13.44 40.60
N ALA A 554 4.39 14.75 40.75
CA ALA A 554 3.10 15.45 40.67
C ALA A 554 2.54 15.50 39.23
N ARG A 555 3.32 15.11 38.21
CA ARG A 555 2.94 15.12 36.79
C ARG A 555 2.34 16.46 36.33
N ILE A 556 3.01 17.56 36.68
CA ILE A 556 2.58 18.92 36.31
C ILE A 556 2.57 19.13 34.79
N GLY A 557 3.52 18.52 34.07
CA GLY A 557 3.59 18.54 32.61
C GLY A 557 3.22 17.19 32.00
N GLU A 558 2.84 17.19 30.72
CA GLU A 558 2.72 15.94 29.95
C GLU A 558 4.09 15.40 29.54
N LYS A 559 5.09 16.28 29.41
CA LYS A 559 6.47 15.93 29.08
C LYS A 559 7.44 16.81 29.86
N VAL A 560 8.55 16.22 30.29
CA VAL A 560 9.60 16.90 31.05
C VAL A 560 10.96 16.62 30.40
N ILE A 561 11.70 17.67 30.06
CA ILE A 561 13.07 17.58 29.54
C ILE A 561 13.99 18.22 30.56
N ILE A 562 14.96 17.47 31.07
CA ILE A 562 15.94 17.98 32.05
C ILE A 562 17.31 17.86 31.41
N LEU A 563 18.05 18.96 31.40
CA LEU A 563 19.42 19.01 30.92
C LEU A 563 20.34 19.37 32.06
N THR A 564 21.49 18.71 32.17
CA THR A 564 22.45 19.00 33.23
C THR A 564 23.88 18.73 32.78
N HIS A 565 24.83 19.47 33.34
CA HIS A 565 26.25 19.18 33.19
C HIS A 565 26.84 18.33 34.31
N SER A 566 26.12 18.18 35.43
CA SER A 566 26.61 17.49 36.60
C SER A 566 26.14 16.04 36.57
N LEU A 567 27.10 15.12 36.48
CA LEU A 567 26.83 13.68 36.54
C LEU A 567 26.21 13.28 37.90
N PHE A 568 26.61 13.97 38.98
CA PHE A 568 26.09 13.71 40.31
C PHE A 568 24.57 13.95 40.37
N PHE A 569 24.12 15.15 40.02
CA PHE A 569 22.70 15.48 39.87
C PHE A 569 21.93 14.56 38.91
N PHE A 570 22.53 14.19 37.78
CA PHE A 570 21.95 13.21 36.86
C PHE A 570 21.69 11.86 37.56
N GLN A 571 22.65 11.36 38.34
CA GLN A 571 22.50 10.13 39.11
C GLN A 571 21.47 10.26 40.23
N GLU A 572 21.46 11.36 40.96
CA GLU A 572 20.50 11.61 42.06
C GLU A 572 19.05 11.64 41.56
N LEU A 573 18.78 12.28 40.42
CA LEU A 573 17.45 12.24 39.77
C LEU A 573 17.06 10.82 39.37
N LEU A 574 18.01 10.05 38.82
CA LEU A 574 17.77 8.66 38.41
C LEU A 574 17.51 7.74 39.62
N LEU A 575 18.27 7.90 40.71
CA LEU A 575 18.14 7.13 41.96
C LEU A 575 16.84 7.43 42.72
N SER A 576 16.31 8.64 42.55
CA SER A 576 15.06 9.11 43.15
C SER A 576 13.81 8.72 42.36
N ALA A 577 13.97 8.27 41.12
CA ALA A 577 12.89 7.68 40.33
C ALA A 577 12.49 6.31 40.90
N GLU A 578 11.19 6.04 41.03
CA GLU A 578 10.60 4.93 41.81
C GLU A 578 11.37 3.58 41.76
N ARG A 579 11.84 3.14 42.94
CA ARG A 579 12.67 1.93 43.12
C ARG A 579 11.91 0.61 43.14
N LYS A 580 10.57 0.61 43.30
CA LYS A 580 9.83 -0.58 43.78
C LYS A 580 9.87 -1.81 42.87
N LYS A 581 10.33 -1.73 41.60
CA LYS A 581 10.41 -2.88 40.67
C LYS A 581 11.52 -2.79 39.61
N ARG A 582 12.69 -2.20 39.89
CA ARG A 582 13.74 -2.02 38.85
C ARG A 582 15.00 -2.84 39.12
N ALA A 583 15.53 -3.43 38.05
CA ALA A 583 16.87 -3.98 38.06
C ALA A 583 17.89 -2.84 38.20
N ALA A 584 18.95 -3.07 38.96
CA ALA A 584 19.98 -2.06 39.13
C ALA A 584 20.70 -1.79 37.79
N GLY A 585 20.86 -0.53 37.41
CA GLY A 585 21.41 -0.13 36.11
C GLY A 585 20.40 -0.03 34.96
N SER A 586 19.10 -0.26 35.21
CA SER A 586 18.07 -0.13 34.19
C SER A 586 17.47 1.28 34.13
N CYS A 587 17.23 1.78 32.93
CA CYS A 587 16.50 3.04 32.72
C CYS A 587 15.01 2.88 33.14
N PRO A 588 14.39 3.89 33.78
CA PRO A 588 12.95 3.91 34.00
C PRO A 588 12.17 3.72 32.67
N PRO A 589 11.08 2.93 32.63
CA PRO A 589 10.37 2.63 31.38
C PRO A 589 9.85 3.90 30.69
N GLU A 590 9.41 4.90 31.46
CA GLU A 590 8.91 6.19 30.98
C GLU A 590 10.01 7.26 30.79
N TRP A 591 11.30 6.91 30.90
CA TRP A 591 12.41 7.86 30.76
C TRP A 591 13.30 7.54 29.55
N THR A 592 13.83 8.57 28.90
CA THR A 592 14.86 8.47 27.87
C THR A 592 16.11 9.20 28.36
N LEU A 593 17.28 8.57 28.26
CA LEU A 593 18.55 9.11 28.74
C LEU A 593 19.47 9.39 27.56
N TYR A 594 19.92 10.64 27.42
CA TYR A 594 20.86 11.06 26.38
C TYR A 594 22.16 11.58 26.98
N ARG A 595 23.26 11.32 26.27
CA ARG A 595 24.56 11.95 26.49
C ARG A 595 24.89 12.83 25.30
N VAL A 596 25.11 14.11 25.55
CA VAL A 596 25.57 15.08 24.55
C VAL A 596 27.07 15.31 24.74
N SER A 597 27.83 14.98 23.70
CA SER A 597 29.27 15.18 23.64
C SER A 597 29.63 16.14 22.52
N LYS A 598 30.77 16.82 22.64
CA LYS A 598 31.26 17.71 21.60
C LYS A 598 32.69 17.33 21.25
N SER A 599 32.90 16.95 20.00
CA SER A 599 34.23 16.89 19.38
C SER A 599 34.41 18.16 18.54
N LEU A 600 34.35 18.03 17.21
CA LEU A 600 34.26 19.19 16.30
C LEU A 600 32.87 19.83 16.35
N HIS A 601 31.83 18.98 16.36
CA HIS A 601 30.43 19.36 16.48
C HIS A 601 29.77 18.60 17.64
N SER A 602 28.64 19.11 18.11
CA SER A 602 27.82 18.43 19.11
C SER A 602 27.18 17.18 18.51
N SER A 603 27.22 16.07 19.24
CA SER A 603 26.54 14.81 18.94
C SER A 603 25.81 14.31 20.19
N ALA A 604 24.72 13.58 19.98
CA ALA A 604 23.98 12.93 21.06
C ALA A 604 23.97 11.42 20.87
N SER A 605 24.15 10.67 21.96
CA SER A 605 24.01 9.22 22.00
C SER A 605 23.08 8.82 23.14
N LEU A 606 22.34 7.72 22.99
CA LEU A 606 21.58 7.15 24.11
C LEU A 606 22.56 6.62 25.16
N VAL A 607 22.25 6.87 26.44
CA VAL A 607 23.04 6.32 27.55
C VAL A 607 22.75 4.84 27.63
N SER A 608 23.78 4.01 27.47
CA SER A 608 23.64 2.56 27.58
C SER A 608 23.42 2.13 29.03
N GLU A 609 22.74 1.01 29.26
CA GLU A 609 22.59 0.43 30.61
C GLU A 609 23.93 0.17 31.29
N LYS A 610 24.99 -0.07 30.50
CA LYS A 610 26.37 -0.28 30.98
C LYS A 610 26.95 0.97 31.63
N GLU A 611 26.63 2.15 31.09
CA GLU A 611 27.09 3.44 31.60
C GLU A 611 26.36 3.87 32.88
N LEU A 612 25.28 3.18 33.23
CA LEU A 612 24.51 3.40 34.47
C LEU A 612 24.95 2.48 35.61
N LEU A 613 25.85 1.53 35.35
CA LEU A 613 26.35 0.60 36.36
C LEU A 613 27.37 1.30 37.26
N ASN A 614 27.28 1.05 38.56
CA ASN A 614 28.38 1.39 39.46
C ASN A 614 29.55 0.42 39.28
N ASP A 615 30.73 0.77 39.81
CA ASP A 615 31.97 -0.01 39.63
C ASP A 615 31.79 -1.49 39.98
N TYR A 616 31.10 -1.80 41.07
CA TYR A 616 30.83 -3.18 41.49
C TYR A 616 29.92 -3.93 40.50
N GLN A 617 28.86 -3.29 40.01
CA GLN A 617 27.95 -3.86 39.02
C GLN A 617 28.62 -4.03 37.66
N ALA A 618 29.54 -3.14 37.29
CA ALA A 618 30.34 -3.27 36.08
C ALA A 618 31.22 -4.53 36.11
N LEU A 619 31.78 -4.89 37.27
CA LEU A 619 32.53 -6.14 37.44
C LEU A 619 31.64 -7.37 37.14
N TRP A 620 30.43 -7.42 37.70
CA TRP A 620 29.48 -8.50 37.41
C TRP A 620 29.01 -8.51 35.96
N TYR A 621 28.84 -7.34 35.35
CA TYR A 621 28.52 -7.21 33.93
C TYR A 621 29.60 -7.84 33.04
N VAL A 622 30.88 -7.57 33.33
CA VAL A 622 32.02 -8.18 32.62
C VAL A 622 31.99 -9.70 32.77
N LEU A 623 31.74 -10.25 33.97
CA LEU A 623 31.64 -11.70 34.17
C LEU A 623 30.49 -12.34 33.39
N ARG A 624 29.31 -11.72 33.32
CA ARG A 624 28.16 -12.25 32.57
C ARG A 624 28.42 -12.28 31.07
N HIS A 625 29.03 -11.24 30.52
CA HIS A 625 29.29 -11.15 29.08
C HIS A 625 30.51 -11.97 28.63
N ALA A 626 31.45 -12.24 29.54
CA ALA A 626 32.56 -13.16 29.29
C ALA A 626 32.10 -14.62 29.04
N GLN A 627 30.86 -14.99 29.39
CA GLN A 627 30.27 -16.28 29.00
C GLN A 627 29.96 -16.37 27.49
N LYS A 628 29.78 -15.22 26.80
CA LYS A 628 29.30 -15.16 25.42
C LYS A 628 30.38 -14.79 24.39
N ASP A 629 31.42 -14.08 24.78
CA ASP A 629 32.53 -13.66 23.91
C ASP A 629 33.88 -14.22 24.41
N ASP A 630 34.60 -14.92 23.52
CA ASP A 630 35.90 -15.58 23.80
C ASP A 630 37.07 -14.58 24.04
N ILE A 631 36.80 -13.29 23.89
CA ILE A 631 37.81 -12.21 23.83
C ILE A 631 38.19 -11.68 25.22
N ALA A 632 37.42 -11.97 26.28
CA ALA A 632 37.59 -11.39 27.62
C ALA A 632 38.38 -12.24 28.63
N SER A 633 38.94 -13.40 28.25
CA SER A 633 39.55 -14.38 29.18
C SER A 633 40.61 -13.80 30.14
N VAL A 634 41.36 -12.77 29.70
CA VAL A 634 42.45 -12.16 30.46
C VAL A 634 41.96 -11.37 31.69
N VAL A 635 40.78 -10.75 31.61
CA VAL A 635 40.27 -9.87 32.69
C VAL A 635 39.39 -10.60 33.71
N ILE A 636 38.94 -11.82 33.41
CA ILE A 636 38.07 -12.63 34.28
C ILE A 636 38.67 -12.89 35.66
N PRO A 637 39.95 -13.27 35.82
CA PRO A 637 40.53 -13.59 37.13
C PRO A 637 40.57 -12.38 38.05
N ASN A 638 40.98 -11.25 37.51
CA ASN A 638 41.02 -9.98 38.24
C ASN A 638 39.62 -9.53 38.63
N THR A 639 38.65 -9.67 37.72
CA THR A 639 37.24 -9.31 37.97
C THR A 639 36.62 -10.17 39.09
N MET A 640 36.81 -11.50 39.04
CA MET A 640 36.34 -12.41 40.08
C MET A 640 36.94 -12.09 41.45
N ARG A 641 38.25 -11.81 41.49
CA ARG A 641 38.94 -11.44 42.74
C ARG A 641 38.40 -10.13 43.31
N GLN A 642 38.28 -9.09 42.49
CA GLN A 642 37.73 -7.80 42.92
C GLN A 642 36.30 -7.93 43.43
N ILE A 643 35.47 -8.80 42.83
CA ILE A 643 34.12 -9.06 43.33
C ILE A 643 34.14 -9.70 44.72
N LEU A 644 34.98 -10.73 44.94
CA LEU A 644 35.08 -11.39 46.24
C LEU A 644 35.59 -10.42 47.30
N GLU A 645 36.69 -9.70 47.01
CA GLU A 645 37.29 -8.76 47.95
C GLU A 645 36.34 -7.59 48.26
N TYR A 646 35.71 -6.99 47.23
CA TYR A 646 34.78 -5.88 47.41
C TYR A 646 33.54 -6.30 48.20
N TYR A 647 32.91 -7.43 47.85
CA TYR A 647 31.68 -7.88 48.50
C TYR A 647 31.92 -8.34 49.94
N PHE A 648 32.84 -9.29 50.15
CA PHE A 648 33.09 -9.83 51.47
C PHE A 648 33.79 -8.82 52.40
N GLY A 649 34.58 -7.88 51.83
CA GLY A 649 35.13 -6.75 52.57
C GLY A 649 34.06 -5.75 52.99
N PHE A 650 33.20 -5.29 52.07
CA PHE A 650 32.12 -4.35 52.37
C PHE A 650 31.08 -4.95 53.34
N SER A 651 30.74 -6.22 53.20
CA SER A 651 29.79 -6.92 54.09
C SER A 651 30.39 -7.36 55.42
N GLY A 652 31.68 -7.12 55.69
CA GLY A 652 32.35 -7.54 56.92
C GLY A 652 32.48 -9.06 57.07
N LYS A 653 32.39 -9.82 55.97
CA LYS A 653 32.41 -11.29 55.91
C LYS A 653 33.75 -11.86 55.42
N SER A 654 34.84 -11.09 55.52
CA SER A 654 36.18 -11.53 55.04
C SER A 654 36.63 -12.86 55.66
N GLU A 655 36.37 -13.08 56.94
CA GLU A 655 36.70 -14.35 57.63
C GLU A 655 35.88 -15.53 57.09
N THR A 656 34.63 -15.29 56.68
CA THR A 656 33.77 -16.30 56.05
C THR A 656 34.29 -16.68 54.67
N LEU A 657 34.77 -15.69 53.89
CA LEU A 657 35.43 -15.95 52.61
C LEU A 657 36.71 -16.78 52.81
N HIS A 658 37.56 -16.42 53.77
CA HIS A 658 38.78 -17.19 54.07
C HIS A 658 38.46 -18.64 54.44
N ARG A 659 37.50 -18.86 55.35
CA ARG A 659 37.06 -20.21 55.74
C ARG A 659 36.45 -20.99 54.58
N ALA A 660 35.68 -20.33 53.71
CA ALA A 660 35.09 -20.96 52.52
C ALA A 660 36.18 -21.41 51.53
N LEU A 661 37.17 -20.56 51.27
CA LEU A 661 38.33 -20.89 50.43
C LEU A 661 39.18 -22.02 51.04
N GLU A 662 39.41 -22.02 52.35
CA GLU A 662 40.15 -23.07 53.06
C GLU A 662 39.41 -24.42 53.05
N THR A 663 38.09 -24.41 53.25
CA THR A 663 37.24 -25.61 53.23
C THR A 663 37.23 -26.24 51.84
N LEU A 664 37.08 -25.42 50.79
CA LEU A 664 37.15 -25.88 49.40
C LEU A 664 38.56 -26.37 49.01
N ALA A 665 39.62 -25.85 49.65
CA ALA A 665 40.98 -26.31 49.43
C ALA A 665 41.36 -27.59 50.21
N SER A 666 40.63 -27.92 51.29
CA SER A 666 40.98 -28.94 52.30
C SER A 666 39.95 -30.07 52.50
N GLY A 667 38.79 -30.04 51.83
CA GLY A 667 37.74 -31.06 51.98
C GLY A 667 38.08 -32.47 51.46
N PRO A 668 37.23 -33.49 51.71
CA PRO A 668 37.45 -34.89 51.30
C PRO A 668 37.51 -35.09 49.78
N GLU A 669 36.90 -34.17 49.02
CA GLU A 669 37.14 -33.96 47.60
C GLU A 669 37.90 -32.64 47.43
N GLY A 670 39.17 -32.61 47.83
CA GLY A 670 40.12 -31.59 47.39
C GLY A 670 40.34 -31.74 45.89
N GLU A 671 39.30 -31.43 45.11
CA GLU A 671 39.28 -31.58 43.67
C GLU A 671 40.49 -30.80 43.12
N PRO A 672 41.40 -31.45 42.37
CA PRO A 672 42.52 -30.77 41.73
C PRO A 672 42.09 -29.49 40.98
N GLY A 673 40.84 -29.46 40.50
CA GLY A 673 40.19 -28.32 39.87
C GLY A 673 40.12 -27.03 40.71
N PHE A 674 39.80 -27.08 42.01
CA PHE A 674 39.70 -25.86 42.84
C PHE A 674 41.07 -25.25 43.12
N ARG A 675 42.09 -26.08 43.37
CA ARG A 675 43.47 -25.60 43.54
C ARG A 675 44.02 -24.95 42.28
N ILE A 676 43.65 -25.47 41.10
CA ILE A 676 43.93 -24.85 39.80
C ILE A 676 43.21 -23.51 39.66
N PHE A 677 41.93 -23.42 40.05
CA PHE A 677 41.16 -22.18 40.05
C PHE A 677 41.72 -21.11 41.01
N ALA A 678 42.02 -21.46 42.27
CA ALA A 678 42.60 -20.55 43.24
C ALA A 678 43.99 -20.05 42.78
N ARG A 679 44.80 -20.91 42.17
CA ARG A 679 46.08 -20.51 41.57
C ARG A 679 45.89 -19.63 40.34
N TYR A 680 44.87 -19.89 39.53
CA TYR A 680 44.50 -19.07 38.37
C TYR A 680 44.09 -17.65 38.78
N LEU A 681 43.19 -17.53 39.78
CA LEU A 681 42.81 -16.25 40.40
C LEU A 681 44.03 -15.49 40.94
N ASN A 682 44.87 -16.15 41.76
CA ASN A 682 46.02 -15.49 42.38
C ASN A 682 47.10 -15.08 41.37
N ARG A 683 47.39 -15.90 40.36
CA ARG A 683 48.47 -15.63 39.40
C ARG A 683 48.09 -14.57 38.35
N HIS A 684 46.84 -14.58 37.89
CA HIS A 684 46.39 -13.67 36.83
C HIS A 684 45.74 -12.37 37.35
N SER A 685 45.62 -12.22 38.68
CA SER A 685 45.21 -10.94 39.30
C SER A 685 46.39 -10.06 39.75
N HIS A 686 47.61 -10.58 39.76
CA HIS A 686 48.83 -9.80 40.00
C HIS A 686 49.53 -9.49 38.66
N GLN A 687 49.98 -8.24 38.47
CA GLN A 687 50.80 -7.84 37.32
C GLN A 687 52.20 -8.46 37.42
N ASP A 688 52.35 -9.73 37.06
CA ASP A 688 53.66 -10.35 36.85
C ASP A 688 53.98 -10.35 35.35
N ALA A 689 55.10 -9.73 34.97
CA ALA A 689 55.53 -9.54 33.58
C ALA A 689 55.79 -10.86 32.82
N ARG A 690 55.68 -12.01 33.50
CA ARG A 690 55.83 -13.37 32.95
C ARG A 690 54.51 -14.11 32.71
N ASN A 691 53.37 -13.43 32.78
CA ASN A 691 52.08 -14.03 32.42
C ASN A 691 51.98 -14.23 30.90
N ILE A 692 52.22 -15.47 30.45
CA ILE A 692 52.02 -15.90 29.06
C ILE A 692 50.53 -16.18 28.86
N SER A 693 49.91 -15.64 27.80
CA SER A 693 48.51 -15.94 27.47
C SER A 693 48.38 -17.43 27.15
N LEU A 694 47.86 -18.20 28.10
CA LEU A 694 47.41 -19.57 27.85
C LEU A 694 46.09 -19.49 27.08
N HIS A 695 46.19 -19.30 25.77
CA HIS A 695 45.09 -19.59 24.86
C HIS A 695 45.15 -21.06 24.45
N GLU A 696 43.97 -21.69 24.50
CA GLU A 696 43.56 -22.99 23.96
C GLU A 696 43.14 -24.00 25.04
N GLY A 697 41.85 -23.93 25.42
CA GLY A 697 41.11 -25.12 25.87
C GLY A 697 40.41 -25.09 27.24
N ALA A 698 40.61 -24.07 28.08
CA ALA A 698 39.88 -23.96 29.35
C ALA A 698 38.62 -23.10 29.16
N SER A 699 37.43 -23.72 29.17
CA SER A 699 36.16 -22.98 29.06
C SER A 699 35.98 -22.03 30.25
N VAL A 700 35.64 -20.78 29.96
CA VAL A 700 35.27 -19.75 30.95
C VAL A 700 34.20 -20.28 31.92
N GLU A 701 33.31 -21.13 31.42
CA GLU A 701 32.29 -21.84 32.20
C GLU A 701 32.85 -22.62 33.38
N ARG A 702 33.97 -23.32 33.21
CA ARG A 702 34.59 -24.12 34.28
C ARG A 702 35.04 -23.25 35.45
N TYR A 703 35.56 -22.06 35.16
CA TYR A 703 35.98 -21.11 36.19
C TYR A 703 34.79 -20.44 36.88
N LEU A 704 33.70 -20.19 36.16
CA LEU A 704 32.46 -19.68 36.75
C LEU A 704 31.80 -20.72 37.68
N THR A 705 31.88 -22.02 37.37
CA THR A 705 31.41 -23.08 38.27
C THR A 705 32.16 -23.04 39.61
N TRP A 706 33.49 -22.89 39.56
CA TRP A 706 34.29 -22.77 40.77
C TRP A 706 34.02 -21.48 41.53
N PHE A 707 33.82 -20.38 40.81
CA PHE A 707 33.44 -19.10 41.39
C PHE A 707 32.10 -19.19 42.14
N LYS A 708 31.10 -19.88 41.59
CA LYS A 708 29.82 -20.17 42.27
C LYS A 708 30.02 -20.97 43.56
N LYS A 709 30.83 -22.04 43.52
CA LYS A 709 31.12 -22.88 44.69
C LYS A 709 31.70 -22.08 45.88
N VAL A 710 32.42 -20.97 45.62
CA VAL A 710 32.91 -20.07 46.69
C VAL A 710 31.74 -19.41 47.44
N PHE A 711 30.71 -18.93 46.72
CA PHE A 711 29.52 -18.35 47.33
C PHE A 711 28.67 -19.41 48.06
N GLU A 712 28.56 -20.62 47.51
CA GLU A 712 27.90 -21.77 48.17
C GLU A 712 28.59 -22.13 49.50
N ALA A 713 29.92 -22.25 49.50
CA ALA A 713 30.70 -22.53 50.70
C ALA A 713 30.63 -21.38 51.75
N ALA A 714 30.46 -20.14 51.28
CA ALA A 714 30.22 -18.97 52.13
C ALA A 714 28.76 -18.84 52.61
N LYS A 715 27.86 -19.74 52.18
CA LYS A 715 26.40 -19.70 52.44
C LYS A 715 25.69 -18.43 51.92
N ASP A 716 26.22 -17.83 50.86
CA ASP A 716 25.69 -16.62 50.21
C ASP A 716 25.39 -16.88 48.71
N GLU A 717 24.94 -18.09 48.37
CA GLU A 717 24.62 -18.49 46.98
C GLU A 717 23.56 -17.58 46.35
N GLU A 718 22.57 -17.13 47.14
CA GLU A 718 21.52 -16.22 46.68
C GLU A 718 22.07 -14.93 46.05
N HIS A 719 23.18 -14.40 46.58
CA HIS A 719 23.80 -13.19 46.04
C HIS A 719 24.44 -13.44 44.67
N TYR A 720 25.15 -14.57 44.52
CA TYR A 720 25.72 -14.98 43.24
C TYR A 720 24.63 -15.15 42.18
N THR A 721 23.57 -15.88 42.52
CA THR A 721 22.43 -16.13 41.63
C THR A 721 21.74 -14.81 41.26
N SER A 722 21.49 -13.92 42.24
CA SER A 722 20.90 -12.60 42.00
C SER A 722 21.74 -11.69 41.08
N MET A 723 23.07 -11.79 41.15
CA MET A 723 23.96 -10.99 40.31
C MET A 723 24.18 -11.60 38.92
N MET A 724 24.10 -12.93 38.77
CA MET A 724 24.26 -13.62 37.48
C MET A 724 22.95 -13.68 36.66
N GLU A 725 21.78 -13.79 37.30
CA GLU A 725 20.48 -13.93 36.62
C GLU A 725 19.84 -12.63 36.11
N LYS A 726 20.40 -11.45 36.40
CA LYS A 726 19.89 -10.13 35.94
C LYS A 726 20.10 -9.88 34.43
N THR A 727 19.57 -10.76 33.60
CA THR A 727 19.20 -10.48 32.20
C THR A 727 17.69 -10.64 32.13
N THR A 728 16.97 -9.55 32.44
CA THR A 728 15.51 -9.55 32.39
C THR A 728 15.04 -9.85 30.98
N GLN A 729 14.24 -10.90 30.88
CA GLN A 729 13.19 -11.14 29.89
C GLN A 729 12.78 -9.87 29.13
N THR A 730 13.11 -9.82 27.84
CA THR A 730 12.40 -8.99 26.85
C THR A 730 11.23 -9.80 26.32
N THR A 731 10.03 -9.47 26.79
CA THR A 731 8.79 -9.52 26.00
C THR A 731 8.49 -8.12 25.50
#